data_AF-A0A4P8IHM8-F1
#
_entry.id   AF-A0A4P8IHM8-F1
#
_cell.length_a   1.000
_cell.length_b   1.000
_cell.length_c   1.000
_cell.angle_alpha   90.00
_cell.angle_beta   90.00
_cell.angle_gamma   90.00
#
_symmetry.space_group_name_H-M   'P 1'
#
loop_
_entity.id
_entity.type
_entity.pdbx_description
1 polymer ?
#
loop_
_entity_poly.entity_id
_entity_poly.type
_entity_poly.pdbx_seq_one_letter_code
_entity_poly.pdbx_strand_id
1 'polypeptide(L)'
;MDENLILEKDLRNKYQENVKRKEQFSYGAMYSKSVNDFDIDENMIFYESGFGKNTTAGPYSMFRTLYQDKKYKKFTHVWSLEALSGDVYNAFKRKKNVKFVIRKSKEYFEYLAKAKYVINNRQMPFYYSRRDGQYYIRLVQKFDDFMFKSRYFSIKEMNFIRNLYQASHLVFDNETIKEKVMSIEQFKDTYTGNILVHEIKKWDAVHEKPSEFAQIIGESVILSKCPSVFIKNDVRNKSNILLYPGKMKPGGLTNSLISFLNMIDYDKNRVYLVADKTGEQEEQEQFERINPNVVVFVRYGSSGYQEEEFVQVQKIDKTGFEKGSGKEELFSFYRRELKRICGRDTFECAIDFSGFELFWSSLVAFSDAKMKSIFLHTDMKKEAERILETDEIKGTRLLNLFSLYPLFERILAVSSGCMEVNRNIIDEDTQQRLNFIPDGADASEILSMAESRTHEITLDGNKYSVVEEKNSDHKIHLNGYKTVDKDKYNFICLGKLSEEKNYGAILEAFAEAKKENKNIALYIVGEGDEQKSIESQISNLGLENDVTMTGYLNNPYVLLKQCDCLVIFSRYEGFGLPVLEAAILNKKIIASDIPGVRDIVETCNGTLIDSKQEALAAELVRAAEHENSDDRNFDYEKYHQAVEDKISELILM
;
A
#
# COMPACT_ATOMS: atom_id res chain seq x y z
N MET A 1 9.09 -37.23 -18.51
CA MET A 1 8.92 -36.89 -17.08
C MET A 1 8.08 -35.64 -17.09
N ASP A 2 6.92 -35.65 -16.43
CA ASP A 2 5.95 -34.55 -16.43
C ASP A 2 6.64 -33.21 -16.09
N GLU A 3 6.49 -32.19 -16.94
CA GLU A 3 7.15 -30.88 -16.78
C GLU A 3 6.80 -30.23 -15.44
N ASN A 4 5.60 -30.49 -14.92
CA ASN A 4 5.19 -30.05 -13.59
C ASN A 4 6.00 -30.72 -12.47
N LEU A 5 6.33 -32.00 -12.62
CA LEU A 5 7.14 -32.73 -11.63
C LEU A 5 8.59 -32.22 -11.60
N ILE A 6 9.13 -31.83 -12.76
CA ILE A 6 10.45 -31.19 -12.87
C ILE A 6 10.42 -29.83 -12.14
N LEU A 7 9.42 -29.00 -12.46
CA LEU A 7 9.28 -27.68 -11.85
C LEU A 7 9.18 -27.75 -10.32
N GLU A 8 8.36 -28.65 -9.79
CA GLU A 8 8.25 -28.85 -8.34
C GLU A 8 9.58 -29.21 -7.70
N LYS A 9 10.31 -30.16 -8.28
CA LYS A 9 11.61 -30.59 -7.77
C LYS A 9 12.60 -29.43 -7.71
N ASP A 10 12.62 -28.58 -8.74
CA ASP A 10 13.49 -27.41 -8.78
C ASP A 10 13.11 -26.35 -7.73
N LEU A 11 11.81 -26.12 -7.53
CA LEU A 11 11.31 -25.19 -6.50
C LEU A 11 11.64 -25.68 -5.09
N ARG A 12 11.55 -26.98 -4.82
CA ARG A 12 11.99 -27.58 -3.54
C ARG A 12 13.49 -27.40 -3.31
N ASN A 13 14.30 -27.64 -4.34
CA ASN A 13 15.74 -27.38 -4.26
C ASN A 13 16.05 -25.91 -3.95
N LYS A 14 15.34 -24.97 -4.60
CA LYS A 14 15.44 -23.53 -4.34
C LYS A 14 15.03 -23.15 -2.91
N TYR A 15 13.99 -23.78 -2.37
CA TYR A 15 13.58 -23.60 -0.98
C TYR A 15 14.71 -24.02 -0.02
N GLN A 16 15.27 -25.23 -0.22
CA GLN A 16 16.37 -25.75 0.61
C GLN A 16 17.62 -24.88 0.52
N GLU A 17 17.92 -24.32 -0.65
CA GLU A 17 18.99 -23.35 -0.83
C GLU A 17 18.72 -22.04 -0.06
N ASN A 18 17.51 -21.49 -0.14
CA ASN A 18 17.13 -20.29 0.60
C ASN A 18 17.23 -20.51 2.12
N VAL A 19 16.76 -21.64 2.65
CA VAL A 19 16.87 -21.98 4.08
C VAL A 19 18.33 -22.03 4.54
N LYS A 20 19.24 -22.53 3.69
CA LYS A 20 20.68 -22.62 4.00
C LYS A 20 21.42 -21.29 3.87
N ARG A 21 21.08 -20.47 2.89
CA ARG A 21 21.86 -19.28 2.51
C ARG A 21 21.30 -17.96 3.03
N LYS A 22 20.00 -17.89 3.36
CA LYS A 22 19.33 -16.63 3.74
C LYS A 22 18.84 -16.71 5.18
N GLU A 23 19.56 -16.04 6.09
CA GLU A 23 19.27 -16.06 7.54
C GLU A 23 17.80 -15.70 7.84
N GLN A 24 17.28 -14.61 7.27
CA GLN A 24 15.90 -14.20 7.52
C GLN A 24 14.87 -15.21 7.01
N PHE A 25 15.10 -15.80 5.84
CA PHE A 25 14.23 -16.82 5.27
C PHE A 25 14.22 -18.07 6.17
N SER A 26 15.39 -18.49 6.62
CA SER A 26 15.57 -19.62 7.54
C SER A 26 14.76 -19.43 8.82
N TYR A 27 14.83 -18.25 9.46
CA TYR A 27 14.06 -17.97 10.67
C TYR A 27 12.55 -17.94 10.46
N GLY A 28 12.10 -17.34 9.36
CA GLY A 28 10.69 -17.37 8.98
C GLY A 28 10.18 -18.81 8.81
N ALA A 29 10.93 -19.63 8.09
CA ALA A 29 10.62 -21.04 7.85
C ALA A 29 10.61 -21.87 9.14
N MET A 30 11.61 -21.69 10.01
CA MET A 30 11.69 -22.41 11.30
C MET A 30 10.53 -22.06 12.24
N TYR A 31 10.15 -20.78 12.32
CA TYR A 31 9.02 -20.36 13.14
C TYR A 31 7.70 -20.88 12.56
N SER A 32 7.48 -20.72 11.25
CA SER A 32 6.29 -21.23 10.57
C SER A 32 6.12 -22.75 10.74
N LYS A 33 7.21 -23.50 10.60
CA LYS A 33 7.23 -24.94 10.89
C LYS A 33 6.87 -25.24 12.35
N SER A 34 7.44 -24.50 13.30
CA SER A 34 7.14 -24.70 14.73
C SER A 34 5.69 -24.38 15.09
N VAL A 35 5.07 -23.41 14.42
CA VAL A 35 3.65 -23.08 14.60
C VAL A 35 2.75 -24.25 14.17
N ASN A 36 3.11 -24.98 13.11
CA ASN A 36 2.30 -26.12 12.64
C ASN A 36 2.64 -27.41 13.40
N ASP A 37 3.90 -27.61 13.78
CA ASP A 37 4.36 -28.86 14.42
C ASP A 37 3.92 -28.97 15.90
N PHE A 38 3.51 -27.87 16.54
CA PHE A 38 3.24 -27.85 17.98
C PHE A 38 1.93 -27.16 18.34
N ASP A 39 1.17 -27.78 19.23
CA ASP A 39 0.04 -27.16 19.91
C ASP A 39 0.49 -26.14 20.96
N ILE A 40 -0.42 -25.25 21.33
CA ILE A 40 -0.21 -24.32 22.44
C ILE A 40 -0.30 -25.09 23.77
N ASP A 41 0.76 -25.02 24.57
CA ASP A 41 0.78 -25.51 25.94
C ASP A 41 0.15 -24.47 26.87
N GLU A 42 -1.06 -24.76 27.34
CA GLU A 42 -1.87 -23.95 28.25
C GLU A 42 -1.15 -23.56 29.56
N ASN A 43 -0.09 -24.27 29.95
CA ASN A 43 0.68 -23.99 31.16
C ASN A 43 2.10 -23.48 30.86
N MET A 44 2.37 -22.96 29.65
CA MET A 44 3.68 -22.42 29.30
C MET A 44 3.71 -20.89 29.25
N ILE A 45 4.72 -20.32 29.91
CA ILE A 45 5.00 -18.88 29.88
C ILE A 45 6.41 -18.65 29.33
N PHE A 46 6.49 -17.89 28.24
CA PHE A 46 7.73 -17.52 27.57
C PHE A 46 8.10 -16.07 27.92
N TYR A 47 9.36 -15.87 28.33
CA TYR A 47 9.91 -14.58 28.74
C TYR A 47 11.06 -14.20 27.82
N GLU A 48 10.99 -13.01 27.22
CA GLU A 48 12.13 -12.39 26.53
C GLU A 48 12.24 -10.93 26.97
N SER A 49 13.45 -10.51 27.38
CA SER A 49 13.69 -9.14 27.83
C SER A 49 14.95 -8.58 27.18
N GLY A 50 14.87 -7.36 26.65
CA GLY A 50 16.02 -6.70 26.01
C GLY A 50 16.62 -7.51 24.85
N PHE A 51 15.80 -8.17 24.03
CA PHE A 51 16.26 -9.11 22.98
C PHE A 51 17.12 -10.27 23.49
N GLY A 52 16.88 -10.71 24.73
CA GLY A 52 17.63 -11.77 25.40
C GLY A 52 18.85 -11.29 26.18
N LYS A 53 19.13 -9.97 26.22
CA LYS A 53 20.31 -9.40 26.90
C LYS A 53 20.05 -9.02 28.36
N ASN A 54 18.87 -8.50 28.66
CA ASN A 54 18.58 -7.87 29.96
C ASN A 54 17.60 -8.70 30.77
N THR A 55 18.06 -9.47 31.74
CA THR A 55 17.20 -10.39 32.52
C THR A 55 16.74 -9.83 33.86
N THR A 56 16.81 -8.51 34.08
CA THR A 56 16.47 -7.85 35.36
C THR A 56 15.34 -6.81 35.26
N ALA A 57 14.65 -6.75 34.11
CA ALA A 57 13.59 -5.76 33.84
C ALA A 57 12.18 -6.28 34.17
N GLY A 58 11.12 -5.63 33.65
CA GLY A 58 9.72 -6.01 33.88
C GLY A 58 9.41 -7.51 33.72
N PRO A 59 9.88 -8.20 32.66
CA PRO A 59 9.64 -9.64 32.50
C PRO A 59 10.26 -10.51 33.62
N TYR A 60 11.35 -10.04 34.24
CA TYR A 60 11.93 -10.73 35.40
C TYR A 60 11.09 -10.54 36.66
N SER A 61 10.55 -9.34 36.86
CA SER A 61 9.62 -9.06 37.95
C SER A 61 8.35 -9.93 37.85
N MET A 62 7.82 -10.09 36.62
CA MET A 62 6.77 -11.05 36.29
C MET A 62 7.17 -12.49 36.67
N PHE A 63 8.29 -12.97 36.14
CA PHE A 63 8.77 -14.33 36.39
C PHE A 63 8.92 -14.64 37.89
N ARG A 64 9.59 -13.76 38.65
CA ARG A 64 9.84 -13.96 40.08
C ARG A 64 8.54 -14.01 40.88
N THR A 65 7.62 -13.09 40.61
CA THR A 65 6.31 -13.03 41.27
C THR A 65 5.52 -14.33 41.04
N LEU A 66 5.39 -14.76 39.79
CA LEU A 66 4.64 -15.96 39.44
C LEU A 66 5.34 -17.23 39.96
N TYR A 67 6.66 -17.30 39.86
CA TYR A 67 7.43 -18.46 40.31
C TYR A 67 7.34 -18.71 41.83
N GLN A 68 7.25 -17.63 42.63
CA GLN A 68 7.15 -17.73 44.09
C GLN A 68 5.74 -18.09 44.57
N ASP A 69 4.70 -17.75 43.82
CA ASP A 69 3.32 -18.03 44.20
C ASP A 69 2.89 -19.45 43.80
N LYS A 70 2.43 -20.22 44.80
CA LYS A 70 1.98 -21.61 44.66
C LYS A 70 0.88 -21.79 43.61
N LYS A 71 0.05 -20.75 43.36
CA LYS A 71 -1.01 -20.77 42.33
C LYS A 71 -0.46 -21.07 40.93
N TYR A 72 0.78 -20.68 40.64
CA TYR A 72 1.40 -20.85 39.32
C TYR A 72 2.41 -21.99 39.26
N LYS A 73 2.50 -22.84 40.29
CA LYS A 73 3.49 -23.95 40.33
C LYS A 73 3.36 -24.93 39.15
N LYS A 74 2.17 -25.04 38.55
CA LYS A 74 1.90 -25.89 37.38
C LYS A 74 2.53 -25.37 36.08
N PHE A 75 2.96 -24.10 36.04
CA PHE A 75 3.46 -23.48 34.82
C PHE A 75 4.94 -23.82 34.57
N THR A 76 5.25 -24.03 33.30
CA THR A 76 6.62 -24.10 32.79
C THR A 76 7.05 -22.70 32.35
N HIS A 77 8.15 -22.21 32.92
CA HIS A 77 8.72 -20.91 32.60
C HIS A 77 9.88 -21.08 31.63
N VAL A 78 9.82 -20.45 30.46
CA VAL A 78 10.85 -20.53 29.43
C VAL A 78 11.48 -19.17 29.22
N TRP A 79 12.79 -19.08 29.41
CA TRP A 79 13.55 -17.86 29.18
C TRP A 79 14.32 -17.92 27.87
N SER A 80 14.14 -16.93 27.00
CA SER A 80 15.03 -16.71 25.86
C SER A 80 16.16 -15.75 26.21
N LEU A 81 17.39 -16.20 25.96
CA LEU A 81 18.62 -15.48 26.25
C LEU A 81 19.55 -15.39 25.04
N GLU A 82 20.36 -14.35 24.93
CA GLU A 82 21.41 -14.26 23.89
C GLU A 82 22.51 -15.30 24.13
N ALA A 83 22.84 -15.57 25.40
CA ALA A 83 23.73 -16.63 25.83
C ALA A 83 23.20 -17.26 27.13
N LEU A 84 23.56 -18.52 27.41
CA LEU A 84 23.19 -19.22 28.65
C LEU A 84 24.05 -18.72 29.83
N SER A 85 23.84 -17.46 30.21
CA SER A 85 24.55 -16.74 31.27
C SER A 85 23.65 -15.68 31.92
N GLY A 86 24.18 -14.98 32.92
CA GLY A 86 23.46 -13.94 33.66
C GLY A 86 22.67 -14.44 34.88
N ASP A 87 22.11 -13.50 35.64
CA ASP A 87 21.58 -13.75 36.98
C ASP A 87 20.45 -14.77 36.99
N VAL A 88 19.49 -14.63 36.06
CA VAL A 88 18.34 -15.53 35.98
C VAL A 88 18.74 -16.95 35.61
N TYR A 89 19.66 -17.10 34.64
CA TYR A 89 20.19 -18.42 34.29
C TYR A 89 20.92 -19.04 35.49
N ASN A 90 21.84 -18.31 36.10
CA ASN A 90 22.63 -18.83 37.20
C ASN A 90 21.78 -19.23 38.41
N ALA A 91 20.75 -18.44 38.75
CA ALA A 91 19.86 -18.72 39.87
C ALA A 91 18.87 -19.87 39.61
N PHE A 92 18.40 -20.04 38.37
CA PHE A 92 17.27 -20.95 38.08
C PHE A 92 17.59 -22.13 37.15
N LYS A 93 18.80 -22.26 36.56
CA LYS A 93 19.16 -23.35 35.62
C LYS A 93 18.94 -24.78 36.12
N ARG A 94 18.92 -24.98 37.44
CA ARG A 94 18.69 -26.30 38.07
C ARG A 94 17.21 -26.56 38.43
N LYS A 95 16.31 -25.62 38.19
CA LYS A 95 14.88 -25.75 38.55
C LYS A 95 14.13 -26.50 37.46
N LYS A 96 13.37 -27.54 37.82
CA LYS A 96 12.72 -28.44 36.86
C LYS A 96 11.70 -27.75 35.94
N ASN A 97 10.93 -26.80 36.47
CA ASN A 97 9.91 -26.04 35.76
C ASN A 97 10.43 -24.73 35.14
N VAL A 98 11.76 -24.53 35.08
CA VAL A 98 12.38 -23.40 34.40
C VAL A 98 13.29 -23.91 33.29
N LYS A 99 13.07 -23.45 32.07
CA LYS A 99 13.83 -23.80 30.87
C LYS A 99 14.51 -22.56 30.31
N PHE A 100 15.64 -22.76 29.67
CA PHE A 100 16.42 -21.70 29.03
C PHE A 100 16.72 -22.09 27.60
N VAL A 101 16.52 -21.16 26.67
CA VAL A 101 16.78 -21.34 25.24
C VAL A 101 17.62 -20.20 24.71
N ILE A 102 18.52 -20.51 23.79
CA ILE A 102 19.32 -19.49 23.10
C ILE A 102 18.44 -18.86 22.02
N ARG A 103 18.35 -17.54 22.00
CA ARG A 103 17.54 -16.79 21.04
C ARG A 103 17.94 -17.15 19.62
N LYS A 104 16.94 -17.37 18.74
CA LYS A 104 17.10 -17.85 17.35
C LYS A 104 17.64 -19.30 17.20
N SER A 105 17.75 -20.09 18.28
CA SER A 105 18.01 -21.54 18.15
C SER A 105 16.75 -22.27 17.68
N LYS A 106 16.87 -23.55 17.31
CA LYS A 106 15.70 -24.37 16.96
C LYS A 106 14.68 -24.39 18.10
N GLU A 107 15.13 -24.68 19.31
CA GLU A 107 14.30 -24.74 20.52
C GLU A 107 13.60 -23.41 20.80
N TYR A 108 14.25 -22.27 20.53
CA TYR A 108 13.60 -20.96 20.67
C TYR A 108 12.31 -20.87 19.88
N PHE A 109 12.31 -21.30 18.61
CA PHE A 109 11.11 -21.29 17.77
C PHE A 109 10.05 -22.26 18.30
N GLU A 110 10.46 -23.46 18.72
CA GLU A 110 9.55 -24.47 19.27
C GLU A 110 8.84 -23.97 20.54
N TYR A 111 9.58 -23.42 21.51
CA TYR A 111 9.00 -22.92 22.74
C TYR A 111 8.19 -21.64 22.54
N LEU A 112 8.61 -20.76 21.63
CA LEU A 112 7.83 -19.56 21.29
C LEU A 112 6.49 -19.94 20.64
N ALA A 113 6.47 -20.97 19.79
CA ALA A 113 5.24 -21.48 19.20
C ALA A 113 4.33 -22.19 20.22
N LYS A 114 4.89 -22.91 21.20
CA LYS A 114 4.14 -23.62 22.26
C LYS A 114 3.57 -22.69 23.33
N ALA A 115 4.19 -21.55 23.60
CA ALA A 115 3.85 -20.75 24.77
C ALA A 115 2.42 -20.20 24.70
N LYS A 116 1.59 -20.48 25.72
CA LYS A 116 0.29 -19.80 25.89
C LYS A 116 0.45 -18.33 26.18
N TYR A 117 1.42 -17.99 27.02
CA TYR A 117 1.70 -16.61 27.44
C TYR A 117 3.09 -16.20 26.98
N VAL A 118 3.18 -15.12 26.22
CA VAL A 118 4.43 -14.54 25.74
C VAL A 118 4.60 -13.17 26.39
N ILE A 119 5.65 -12.98 27.19
CA ILE A 119 5.93 -11.75 27.93
C ILE A 119 7.19 -11.10 27.37
N ASN A 120 7.08 -9.84 26.95
CA ASN A 120 8.19 -9.07 26.39
C ASN A 120 8.10 -7.60 26.75
N ASN A 121 9.25 -6.92 26.86
CA ASN A 121 9.31 -5.47 27.12
C ASN A 121 9.99 -4.66 26.00
N ARG A 122 10.19 -5.26 24.83
CA ARG A 122 10.76 -4.63 23.64
C ARG A 122 9.86 -4.96 22.43
N GLN A 123 10.42 -5.60 21.43
CA GLN A 123 9.74 -6.01 20.21
C GLN A 123 10.09 -7.48 19.93
N MET A 124 9.09 -8.25 19.49
CA MET A 124 9.29 -9.54 18.85
C MET A 124 9.90 -9.37 17.44
N PRO A 125 10.69 -10.36 16.99
CA PRO A 125 11.33 -10.36 15.67
C PRO A 125 10.33 -10.42 14.51
N PHE A 126 10.74 -10.01 13.31
CA PHE A 126 9.89 -9.85 12.12
C PHE A 126 9.05 -11.09 11.74
N TYR A 127 9.55 -12.29 12.03
CA TYR A 127 8.85 -13.55 11.74
C TYR A 127 7.75 -13.89 12.75
N TYR A 128 7.75 -13.27 13.93
CA TYR A 128 6.74 -13.54 14.95
C TYR A 128 5.37 -13.07 14.46
N SER A 129 4.42 -13.98 14.52
CA SER A 129 2.98 -13.73 14.35
C SER A 129 2.30 -14.44 15.53
N ARG A 130 1.50 -13.71 16.29
CA ARG A 130 0.77 -14.25 17.45
C ARG A 130 -0.20 -15.32 16.96
N ARG A 131 -0.28 -16.46 17.63
CA ARG A 131 -1.26 -17.50 17.29
C ARG A 131 -2.60 -17.23 17.98
N ASP A 132 -3.68 -17.76 17.42
CA ASP A 132 -4.95 -17.78 18.14
C ASP A 132 -4.83 -18.62 19.39
N GLY A 133 -5.42 -18.13 20.48
CA GLY A 133 -5.22 -18.70 21.80
C GLY A 133 -3.93 -18.30 22.50
N GLN A 134 -2.95 -17.66 21.85
CA GLN A 134 -1.79 -17.07 22.53
C GLN A 134 -2.09 -15.67 23.08
N TYR A 135 -1.57 -15.42 24.27
CA TYR A 135 -1.56 -14.12 24.94
C TYR A 135 -0.18 -13.49 24.84
N TYR A 136 -0.01 -12.55 23.92
CA TYR A 136 1.17 -11.68 23.88
C TYR A 136 0.95 -10.48 24.81
N ILE A 137 1.69 -10.45 25.92
CA ILE A 137 1.69 -9.41 26.96
C ILE A 137 2.94 -8.56 26.76
N ARG A 138 2.73 -7.34 26.25
CA ARG A 138 3.82 -6.40 25.95
C ARG A 138 3.88 -5.31 27.01
N LEU A 139 5.01 -5.25 27.71
CA LEU A 139 5.32 -4.27 28.73
C LEU A 139 5.97 -3.02 28.08
N VAL A 140 5.28 -1.89 28.10
CA VAL A 140 5.70 -0.63 27.47
C VAL A 140 6.23 0.31 28.55
N GLN A 141 7.53 0.19 28.84
CA GLN A 141 8.21 0.94 29.90
C GLN A 141 8.85 2.26 29.43
N LYS A 142 9.09 2.40 28.12
CA LYS A 142 9.70 3.58 27.52
C LYS A 142 9.15 3.79 26.11
N PHE A 143 9.03 5.04 25.72
CA PHE A 143 8.65 5.48 24.39
C PHE A 143 9.42 6.77 24.06
N ASP A 144 9.96 6.85 22.86
CA ASP A 144 10.69 8.03 22.40
C ASP A 144 9.84 8.79 21.38
N ASP A 145 9.34 9.96 21.74
CA ASP A 145 8.36 10.75 20.96
C ASP A 145 8.87 11.21 19.59
N PHE A 146 10.19 11.21 19.38
CA PHE A 146 10.76 11.56 18.08
C PHE A 146 10.56 10.46 17.04
N MET A 147 10.17 9.26 17.46
CA MET A 147 9.69 8.22 16.55
C MET A 147 8.30 8.63 16.05
N PHE A 148 7.98 8.40 14.78
CA PHE A 148 6.68 8.69 14.13
C PHE A 148 6.43 10.16 13.73
N LYS A 149 7.44 10.86 13.20
CA LYS A 149 7.28 12.23 12.63
C LYS A 149 6.74 12.28 11.18
N SER A 150 6.61 11.13 10.55
CA SER A 150 6.26 10.96 9.13
C SER A 150 5.40 9.72 9.02
N ARG A 151 4.46 9.69 8.08
CA ARG A 151 3.67 8.49 7.75
C ARG A 151 4.49 7.48 6.97
N TYR A 152 5.62 7.92 6.42
CA TYR A 152 6.67 7.06 5.90
C TYR A 152 7.64 6.57 7.00
N PHE A 153 7.18 5.64 7.85
CA PHE A 153 8.03 5.08 8.91
C PHE A 153 9.34 4.45 8.43
N SER A 154 10.38 4.54 9.26
CA SER A 154 11.54 3.68 9.15
C SER A 154 11.18 2.22 9.46
N ILE A 155 12.05 1.30 9.05
CA ILE A 155 11.94 -0.14 9.36
C ILE A 155 11.74 -0.40 10.86
N LYS A 156 12.43 0.36 11.73
CA LYS A 156 12.35 0.18 13.19
C LYS A 156 10.99 0.57 13.75
N GLU A 157 10.43 1.66 13.24
CA GLU A 157 9.10 2.17 13.60
C GLU A 157 8.01 1.22 13.13
N MET A 158 8.14 0.62 11.94
CA MET A 158 7.19 -0.38 11.44
C MET A 158 7.14 -1.62 12.30
N ASN A 159 8.29 -2.19 12.65
CA ASN A 159 8.30 -3.36 13.51
C ASN A 159 7.78 -3.00 14.91
N PHE A 160 7.93 -1.75 15.37
CA PHE A 160 7.31 -1.28 16.61
C PHE A 160 5.79 -1.32 16.54
N ILE A 161 5.18 -0.71 15.51
CA ILE A 161 3.72 -0.65 15.30
C ILE A 161 3.15 -2.05 15.14
N ARG A 162 3.75 -2.86 14.25
CA ARG A 162 3.39 -4.28 14.06
C ARG A 162 3.34 -5.02 15.39
N ASN A 163 4.35 -4.85 16.24
CA ASN A 163 4.39 -5.49 17.55
C ASN A 163 3.31 -4.98 18.52
N LEU A 164 2.81 -3.75 18.37
CA LEU A 164 1.70 -3.27 19.18
C LEU A 164 0.41 -3.99 18.75
N TYR A 165 0.18 -4.10 17.45
CA TYR A 165 -0.96 -4.83 16.90
C TYR A 165 -0.91 -6.34 17.18
N GLN A 166 0.27 -6.94 17.24
CA GLN A 166 0.41 -8.34 17.68
C GLN A 166 0.05 -8.52 19.16
N ALA A 167 0.16 -7.49 19.99
CA ALA A 167 -0.04 -7.62 21.44
C ALA A 167 -1.52 -7.82 21.76
N SER A 168 -1.84 -8.91 22.44
CA SER A 168 -3.18 -9.11 23.02
C SER A 168 -3.42 -8.21 24.23
N HIS A 169 -2.35 -7.89 24.95
CA HIS A 169 -2.36 -7.07 26.15
C HIS A 169 -1.18 -6.08 26.09
N LEU A 170 -1.50 -4.79 26.18
CA LEU A 170 -0.53 -3.72 26.38
C LEU A 170 -0.57 -3.29 27.84
N VAL A 171 0.60 -3.31 28.47
CA VAL A 171 0.78 -2.84 29.84
C VAL A 171 1.71 -1.64 29.80
N PHE A 172 1.17 -0.46 30.05
CA PHE A 172 1.92 0.79 30.08
C PHE A 172 2.38 1.10 31.49
N ASP A 173 3.63 1.53 31.61
CA ASP A 173 4.23 1.87 32.91
C ASP A 173 3.57 3.07 33.58
N ASN A 174 3.05 4.02 32.80
CA ASN A 174 2.32 5.18 33.29
C ASN A 174 1.41 5.75 32.20
N GLU A 175 0.51 6.64 32.62
CA GLU A 175 -0.50 7.27 31.77
C GLU A 175 0.13 8.07 30.62
N THR A 176 1.20 8.82 30.89
CA THR A 176 1.91 9.62 29.88
C THR A 176 2.45 8.77 28.74
N ILE A 177 3.05 7.61 29.02
CA ILE A 177 3.52 6.70 27.96
C ILE A 177 2.34 6.12 27.18
N LYS A 178 1.24 5.77 27.86
CA LYS A 178 0.03 5.31 27.18
C LYS A 178 -0.47 6.38 26.21
N GLU A 179 -0.69 7.60 26.68
CA GLU A 179 -1.20 8.70 25.86
C GLU A 179 -0.35 8.91 24.61
N LYS A 180 0.98 8.95 24.75
CA LYS A 180 1.92 9.11 23.62
C LYS A 180 1.85 7.99 22.59
N VAL A 181 1.72 6.74 23.05
CA VAL A 181 1.61 5.59 22.12
C VAL A 181 0.23 5.54 21.47
N MET A 182 -0.82 5.83 22.23
CA MET A 182 -2.20 5.84 21.74
C MET A 182 -2.50 7.04 20.83
N SER A 183 -1.69 8.10 20.88
CA SER A 183 -1.79 9.26 19.99
C SER A 183 -1.06 9.08 18.66
N ILE A 184 -0.31 7.99 18.46
CA ILE A 184 0.31 7.70 17.16
C ILE A 184 -0.83 7.53 16.15
N GLU A 185 -0.84 8.33 15.10
CA GLU A 185 -1.89 8.37 14.06
C GLU A 185 -2.28 6.96 13.56
N GLN A 186 -1.29 6.10 13.35
CA GLN A 186 -1.42 4.71 12.90
C GLN A 186 -2.03 3.72 13.90
N PHE A 187 -2.11 4.12 15.16
CA PHE A 187 -2.47 3.26 16.28
C PHE A 187 -3.67 3.81 17.06
N LYS A 188 -3.92 5.11 16.93
CA LYS A 188 -5.08 5.82 17.45
C LYS A 188 -6.35 5.16 16.91
N ASP A 189 -7.30 4.90 17.80
CA ASP A 189 -8.65 4.38 17.50
C ASP A 189 -8.71 3.07 16.67
N THR A 190 -7.62 2.31 16.65
CA THR A 190 -7.45 1.13 15.78
C THR A 190 -6.95 -0.11 16.52
N TYR A 191 -6.32 0.03 17.69
CA TYR A 191 -6.01 -1.12 18.55
C TYR A 191 -7.26 -1.67 19.23
N THR A 192 -7.48 -2.99 19.20
CA THR A 192 -8.68 -3.63 19.81
C THR A 192 -8.35 -4.57 20.98
N GLY A 193 -7.09 -4.60 21.42
CA GLY A 193 -6.67 -5.45 22.53
C GLY A 193 -6.94 -4.83 23.90
N ASN A 194 -6.37 -5.46 24.93
CA ASN A 194 -6.57 -5.10 26.32
C ASN A 194 -5.48 -4.14 26.78
N ILE A 195 -5.87 -3.06 27.47
CA ILE A 195 -4.94 -2.05 27.99
C ILE A 195 -4.95 -2.03 29.51
N LEU A 196 -3.77 -2.01 30.11
CA LEU A 196 -3.56 -1.74 31.54
C LEU A 196 -2.50 -0.65 31.69
N VAL A 197 -2.74 0.29 32.61
CA VAL A 197 -1.75 1.26 33.05
C VAL A 197 -1.39 0.95 34.50
N HIS A 198 -0.14 0.61 34.73
CA HIS A 198 0.36 0.31 36.06
C HIS A 198 1.88 0.44 36.09
N GLU A 199 2.43 0.99 37.18
CA GLU A 199 3.88 1.09 37.36
C GLU A 199 4.55 -0.29 37.25
N ILE A 200 5.51 -0.42 36.32
CA ILE A 200 6.25 -1.64 36.01
C ILE A 200 7.60 -1.59 36.73
N LYS A 201 7.55 -1.85 38.03
CA LYS A 201 8.75 -1.90 38.88
C LYS A 201 9.68 -3.05 38.49
N LYS A 202 10.98 -2.78 38.53
CA LYS A 202 12.00 -3.84 38.53
C LYS A 202 11.86 -4.68 39.80
N TRP A 203 12.30 -5.92 39.73
CA TRP A 203 12.33 -6.78 40.91
C TRP A 203 13.28 -6.20 41.96
N ASP A 204 12.75 -5.88 43.13
CA ASP A 204 13.55 -5.45 44.28
C ASP A 204 14.10 -6.69 45.00
N ALA A 205 15.39 -6.95 44.79
CA ALA A 205 16.08 -8.09 45.39
C ALA A 205 16.26 -7.96 46.90
N VAL A 206 16.20 -6.75 47.47
CA VAL A 206 16.42 -6.51 48.90
C VAL A 206 15.21 -6.94 49.73
N HIS A 207 14.01 -6.71 49.21
CA HIS A 207 12.78 -6.98 49.95
C HIS A 207 12.05 -8.26 49.52
N GLU A 208 12.46 -8.89 48.40
CA GLU A 208 11.85 -10.11 47.82
C GLU A 208 10.31 -10.09 47.76
N LYS A 209 9.71 -8.91 47.60
CA LYS A 209 8.25 -8.78 47.56
C LYS A 209 7.74 -9.00 46.14
N PRO A 210 6.65 -9.79 45.96
CA PRO A 210 5.91 -9.84 44.71
C PRO A 210 5.59 -8.44 44.19
N SER A 211 5.72 -8.26 42.88
CA SER A 211 5.32 -7.02 42.24
C SER A 211 3.80 -6.98 42.07
N GLU A 212 3.16 -5.89 42.50
CA GLU A 212 1.71 -5.69 42.38
C GLU A 212 1.24 -5.81 40.93
N PHE A 213 1.93 -5.16 39.97
CA PHE A 213 1.57 -5.28 38.55
C PHE A 213 1.63 -6.74 38.07
N ALA A 214 2.60 -7.51 38.58
CA ALA A 214 2.78 -8.90 38.18
C ALA A 214 1.73 -9.83 38.78
N GLN A 215 1.26 -9.52 39.98
CA GLN A 215 0.10 -10.18 40.59
C GLN A 215 -1.16 -9.88 39.78
N ILE A 216 -1.40 -8.61 39.43
CA ILE A 216 -2.55 -8.20 38.61
C ILE A 216 -2.56 -8.98 37.29
N ILE A 217 -1.47 -9.00 36.52
CA ILE A 217 -1.39 -9.73 35.25
C ILE A 217 -1.54 -11.24 35.47
N GLY A 218 -0.88 -11.79 36.49
CA GLY A 218 -1.00 -13.20 36.84
C GLY A 218 -2.44 -13.62 37.11
N GLU A 219 -3.18 -12.83 37.87
CA GLU A 219 -4.57 -13.13 38.21
C GLU A 219 -5.49 -12.88 37.02
N SER A 220 -5.44 -11.71 36.40
CA SER A 220 -6.34 -11.27 35.32
C SER A 220 -6.14 -11.97 33.98
N VAL A 221 -4.89 -12.24 33.59
CA VAL A 221 -4.58 -12.82 32.27
C VAL A 221 -4.23 -14.30 32.38
N ILE A 222 -3.34 -14.68 33.31
CA ILE A 222 -2.81 -16.06 33.36
C ILE A 222 -3.77 -17.03 34.05
N LEU A 223 -4.46 -16.59 35.10
CA LEU A 223 -5.51 -17.37 35.76
C LEU A 223 -6.91 -17.03 35.24
N SER A 224 -7.04 -16.03 34.35
CA SER A 224 -8.30 -15.51 33.84
C SER A 224 -9.31 -15.11 34.94
N LYS A 225 -8.80 -14.56 36.05
CA LYS A 225 -9.58 -14.09 37.21
C LYS A 225 -9.62 -12.56 37.23
N CYS A 226 -10.81 -11.97 37.21
CA CYS A 226 -11.00 -10.50 37.18
C CYS A 226 -10.45 -9.82 35.91
N PRO A 227 -10.92 -10.21 34.70
CA PRO A 227 -10.48 -9.58 33.45
C PRO A 227 -10.85 -8.09 33.33
N SER A 228 -11.78 -7.60 34.16
CA SER A 228 -12.27 -6.20 34.17
C SER A 228 -11.22 -5.15 34.54
N VAL A 229 -10.04 -5.55 35.03
CA VAL A 229 -8.93 -4.63 35.32
C VAL A 229 -8.33 -4.08 34.02
N PHE A 230 -8.46 -4.82 32.92
CA PHE A 230 -8.11 -4.31 31.60
C PHE A 230 -9.27 -3.53 31.01
N ILE A 231 -8.95 -2.36 30.47
CA ILE A 231 -9.86 -1.64 29.60
C ILE A 231 -9.77 -2.31 28.25
N LYS A 232 -10.87 -2.93 27.81
CA LYS A 232 -10.99 -3.36 26.43
C LYS A 232 -11.09 -2.11 25.57
N ASN A 233 -10.14 -1.91 24.66
CA ASN A 233 -10.22 -0.79 23.73
C ASN A 233 -11.28 -1.11 22.67
N ASP A 234 -12.53 -0.98 23.07
CA ASP A 234 -13.65 -1.38 22.26
C ASP A 234 -14.06 -0.25 21.34
N VAL A 235 -13.31 -0.13 20.26
CA VAL A 235 -13.68 0.71 19.14
C VAL A 235 -14.78 -0.02 18.36
N ARG A 236 -15.94 -0.22 19.00
CA ARG A 236 -17.06 -1.00 18.47
C ARG A 236 -17.78 -0.15 17.40
N ASN A 237 -18.09 -0.74 16.24
CA ASN A 237 -18.95 -0.25 15.13
C ASN A 237 -18.32 0.23 13.81
N LYS A 238 -17.03 -0.01 13.52
CA LYS A 238 -16.49 0.24 12.17
C LYS A 238 -16.05 -1.04 11.45
N SER A 239 -16.32 -1.13 10.16
CA SER A 239 -15.85 -2.18 9.25
C SER A 239 -14.37 -1.99 8.94
N ASN A 240 -13.56 -3.04 9.02
CA ASN A 240 -12.14 -3.02 8.68
C ASN A 240 -11.96 -3.39 7.21
N ILE A 241 -11.29 -2.50 6.48
CA ILE A 241 -11.00 -2.64 5.06
C ILE A 241 -9.49 -2.81 4.90
N LEU A 242 -9.06 -3.92 4.31
CA LEU A 242 -7.69 -4.09 3.86
C LEU A 242 -7.56 -3.53 2.45
N LEU A 243 -6.49 -2.79 2.17
CA LEU A 243 -6.22 -2.24 0.84
C LEU A 243 -4.74 -2.43 0.48
N TYR A 244 -4.48 -2.95 -0.72
CA TYR A 244 -3.16 -2.89 -1.35
C TYR A 244 -3.14 -1.80 -2.42
N PRO A 245 -2.26 -0.79 -2.32
CA PRO A 245 -2.29 0.39 -3.19
C PRO A 245 -1.49 0.25 -4.49
N GLY A 246 -0.60 -0.75 -4.59
CA GLY A 246 0.44 -0.78 -5.62
C GLY A 246 1.72 -0.07 -5.17
N LYS A 247 2.58 0.27 -6.13
CA LYS A 247 3.77 1.08 -5.89
C LYS A 247 3.34 2.53 -5.76
N MET A 248 3.55 3.16 -4.60
CA MET A 248 3.16 4.55 -4.30
C MET A 248 4.05 5.58 -5.01
N LYS A 249 4.26 5.44 -6.32
CA LYS A 249 5.03 6.37 -7.16
C LYS A 249 4.13 7.50 -7.66
N PRO A 250 4.65 8.71 -7.93
CA PRO A 250 3.87 9.77 -8.56
C PRO A 250 3.23 9.30 -9.86
N GLY A 251 1.96 9.63 -10.08
CA GLY A 251 1.24 9.26 -11.30
C GLY A 251 -0.25 9.00 -11.07
N GLY A 252 -0.93 8.60 -12.16
CA GLY A 252 -2.38 8.43 -12.20
C GLY A 252 -2.92 7.44 -11.17
N LEU A 253 -2.30 6.25 -11.04
CA LEU A 253 -2.75 5.23 -10.08
C LEU A 253 -2.72 5.73 -8.62
N THR A 254 -1.68 6.46 -8.25
CA THR A 254 -1.55 7.01 -6.89
C THR A 254 -2.52 8.16 -6.65
N ASN A 255 -2.75 9.03 -7.64
CA ASN A 255 -3.76 10.08 -7.53
C ASN A 255 -5.18 9.51 -7.42
N SER A 256 -5.49 8.50 -8.23
CA SER A 256 -6.74 7.72 -8.16
C SER A 256 -6.94 7.11 -6.77
N LEU A 257 -5.90 6.47 -6.23
CA LEU A 257 -5.94 5.91 -4.87
C LEU A 257 -6.20 6.98 -3.80
N ILE A 258 -5.50 8.11 -3.86
CA ILE A 258 -5.68 9.18 -2.87
C ILE A 258 -7.11 9.72 -2.92
N SER A 259 -7.66 9.93 -4.12
CA SER A 259 -9.05 10.33 -4.30
C SER A 259 -10.01 9.29 -3.75
N PHE A 260 -9.81 8.01 -4.09
CA PHE A 260 -10.59 6.89 -3.56
C PHE A 260 -10.58 6.84 -2.03
N LEU A 261 -9.42 7.01 -1.40
CA LEU A 261 -9.30 7.02 0.06
C LEU A 261 -10.02 8.22 0.69
N ASN A 262 -10.03 9.38 0.04
CA ASN A 262 -10.75 10.56 0.52
C ASN A 262 -12.27 10.45 0.40
N MET A 263 -12.78 9.57 -0.46
CA MET A 263 -14.21 9.25 -0.61
C MET A 263 -14.73 8.21 0.39
N ILE A 264 -13.87 7.65 1.25
CA ILE A 264 -14.30 6.65 2.24
C ILE A 264 -14.89 7.35 3.47
N ASP A 265 -16.09 6.92 3.87
CA ASP A 265 -16.68 7.29 5.17
C ASP A 265 -15.92 6.61 6.32
N TYR A 266 -15.01 7.37 6.94
CA TYR A 266 -14.21 6.92 8.08
C TYR A 266 -14.99 6.85 9.39
N ASP A 267 -16.22 7.37 9.49
CA ASP A 267 -17.07 7.15 10.67
C ASP A 267 -17.65 5.73 10.68
N LYS A 268 -17.82 5.12 9.51
CA LYS A 268 -18.24 3.73 9.36
C LYS A 268 -17.08 2.75 9.13
N ASN A 269 -15.92 3.22 8.65
CA ASN A 269 -14.85 2.34 8.19
C ASN A 269 -13.48 2.64 8.82
N ARG A 270 -12.65 1.59 8.93
CA ARG A 270 -11.22 1.68 9.21
C ARG A 270 -10.46 1.11 8.03
N VAL A 271 -9.57 1.89 7.46
CA VAL A 271 -8.79 1.48 6.30
C VAL A 271 -7.38 1.13 6.72
N TYR A 272 -6.95 -0.08 6.37
CA TYR A 272 -5.62 -0.61 6.58
C TYR A 272 -4.96 -0.81 5.23
N LEU A 273 -4.01 0.05 4.91
CA LEU A 273 -3.22 -0.01 3.70
C LEU A 273 -1.96 -0.84 3.96
N VAL A 274 -1.74 -1.90 3.18
CA VAL A 274 -0.51 -2.70 3.23
C VAL A 274 0.35 -2.38 2.01
N ALA A 275 1.64 -2.11 2.21
CA ALA A 275 2.54 -1.78 1.10
C ALA A 275 3.92 -2.46 1.25
N ASP A 276 4.65 -2.52 0.14
CA ASP A 276 6.11 -2.64 0.16
C ASP A 276 6.70 -1.21 0.18
N LYS A 277 7.97 -1.07 0.58
CA LYS A 277 8.68 0.21 0.50
C LYS A 277 9.97 0.08 -0.26
N THR A 278 10.26 1.11 -1.07
CA THR A 278 11.49 1.20 -1.85
C THR A 278 12.56 2.05 -1.16
N GLY A 279 12.15 2.99 -0.31
CA GLY A 279 13.04 3.98 0.33
C GLY A 279 13.27 5.24 -0.51
N GLU A 280 12.52 5.41 -1.61
CA GLU A 280 12.60 6.58 -2.50
C GLU A 280 11.88 7.80 -1.89
N GLN A 281 12.45 9.00 -2.04
CA GLN A 281 11.87 10.24 -1.49
C GLN A 281 10.49 10.55 -2.09
N GLU A 282 10.33 10.34 -3.40
CA GLU A 282 9.05 10.55 -4.09
C GLU A 282 7.94 9.67 -3.50
N GLU A 283 8.26 8.42 -3.13
CA GLU A 283 7.31 7.50 -2.49
C GLU A 283 6.89 8.05 -1.11
N GLN A 284 7.85 8.57 -0.34
CA GLN A 284 7.57 9.20 0.95
C GLN A 284 6.57 10.36 0.82
N GLU A 285 6.76 11.24 -0.15
CA GLU A 285 5.86 12.38 -0.39
C GLU A 285 4.44 11.90 -0.71
N GLN A 286 4.27 10.79 -1.44
CA GLN A 286 2.94 10.23 -1.71
C GLN A 286 2.25 9.68 -0.46
N PHE A 287 2.99 9.00 0.43
CA PHE A 287 2.42 8.49 1.69
C PHE A 287 1.94 9.61 2.64
N GLU A 288 2.56 10.79 2.59
CA GLU A 288 2.10 11.95 3.38
C GLU A 288 0.79 12.56 2.84
N ARG A 289 0.46 12.37 1.56
CA ARG A 289 -0.78 12.84 0.94
C ARG A 289 -2.01 11.97 1.26
N ILE A 290 -1.80 10.75 1.76
CA ILE A 290 -2.89 9.83 2.08
C ILE A 290 -3.77 10.43 3.18
N ASN A 291 -5.07 10.12 3.20
CA ASN A 291 -5.97 10.52 4.28
C ASN A 291 -5.43 10.15 5.67
N PRO A 292 -5.41 11.06 6.67
CA PRO A 292 -4.82 10.82 8.00
C PRO A 292 -5.46 9.66 8.79
N ASN A 293 -6.69 9.27 8.46
CA ASN A 293 -7.38 8.18 9.13
C ASN A 293 -6.99 6.78 8.62
N VAL A 294 -6.11 6.68 7.62
CA VAL A 294 -5.61 5.41 7.08
C VAL A 294 -4.44 4.87 7.91
N VAL A 295 -4.54 3.59 8.30
CA VAL A 295 -3.44 2.86 8.91
C VAL A 295 -2.58 2.23 7.82
N VAL A 296 -1.33 2.65 7.72
CA VAL A 296 -0.31 2.15 6.81
C VAL A 296 0.55 1.10 7.51
N PHE A 297 0.48 -0.13 7.03
CA PHE A 297 1.40 -1.20 7.33
C PHE A 297 2.37 -1.42 6.18
N VAL A 298 3.60 -1.77 6.52
CA VAL A 298 4.59 -2.18 5.53
C VAL A 298 5.07 -3.58 5.80
N ARG A 299 5.16 -4.36 4.73
CA ARG A 299 5.68 -5.71 4.79
C ARG A 299 7.17 -5.66 5.10
N TYR A 300 7.52 -6.10 6.31
CA TYR A 300 8.89 -6.09 6.81
C TYR A 300 9.44 -7.50 7.00
N GLY A 301 10.67 -7.72 6.52
CA GLY A 301 11.40 -8.98 6.66
C GLY A 301 10.85 -10.11 5.79
N SER A 302 11.58 -11.22 5.75
CA SER A 302 11.21 -12.39 4.95
C SER A 302 9.93 -13.07 5.48
N SER A 303 9.06 -13.52 4.57
CA SER A 303 7.87 -14.30 4.94
C SER A 303 8.23 -15.70 5.45
N GLY A 304 7.41 -16.22 6.35
CA GLY A 304 7.59 -17.55 6.93
C GLY A 304 6.93 -18.65 6.11
N TYR A 305 7.61 -19.09 5.05
CA TYR A 305 7.14 -20.19 4.20
C TYR A 305 7.42 -21.56 4.82
N GLN A 306 6.47 -22.48 4.67
CA GLN A 306 6.77 -23.91 4.63
C GLN A 306 7.17 -24.33 3.22
N GLU A 307 7.80 -25.49 3.08
CA GLU A 307 8.30 -25.93 1.77
C GLU A 307 7.17 -26.02 0.73
N GLU A 308 6.04 -26.66 1.08
CA GLU A 308 4.91 -26.79 0.16
C GLU A 308 4.29 -25.44 -0.19
N GLU A 309 4.10 -24.58 0.80
CA GLU A 309 3.58 -23.22 0.58
C GLU A 309 4.50 -22.42 -0.36
N PHE A 310 5.82 -22.53 -0.19
CA PHE A 310 6.78 -21.89 -1.09
C PHE A 310 6.66 -22.44 -2.51
N VAL A 311 6.51 -23.76 -2.67
CA VAL A 311 6.32 -24.37 -3.99
C VAL A 311 5.05 -23.85 -4.65
N GLN A 312 3.91 -23.84 -3.94
CA GLN A 312 2.64 -23.37 -4.51
C GLN A 312 2.67 -21.88 -4.86
N VAL A 313 3.21 -21.01 -3.99
CA VAL A 313 3.36 -19.58 -4.28
C VAL A 313 4.26 -19.36 -5.50
N GLN A 314 5.37 -20.09 -5.62
CA GLN A 314 6.27 -19.97 -6.77
C GLN A 314 5.72 -20.60 -8.05
N LYS A 315 4.78 -21.55 -7.96
CA LYS A 315 4.05 -22.07 -9.11
C LYS A 315 3.10 -21.04 -9.68
N ILE A 316 2.29 -20.37 -8.85
CA ILE A 316 1.41 -19.28 -9.31
C ILE A 316 2.21 -18.22 -10.06
N ASP A 317 3.38 -17.83 -9.52
CA ASP A 317 4.30 -16.91 -10.18
C ASP A 317 4.68 -17.30 -11.61
N LYS A 318 4.78 -18.61 -11.89
CA LYS A 318 5.30 -19.17 -13.14
C LYS A 318 4.22 -19.61 -14.12
N THR A 319 3.13 -20.20 -13.63
CA THR A 319 2.12 -20.88 -14.45
C THR A 319 0.69 -20.36 -14.22
N GLY A 320 0.51 -19.42 -13.29
CA GLY A 320 -0.81 -19.02 -12.82
C GLY A 320 -1.43 -20.01 -11.83
N PHE A 321 -2.57 -19.63 -11.28
CA PHE A 321 -3.37 -20.39 -10.35
C PHE A 321 -4.28 -21.38 -11.07
N GLU A 322 -4.14 -22.65 -10.72
CA GLU A 322 -5.01 -23.73 -11.21
C GLU A 322 -6.08 -24.07 -10.17
N LYS A 323 -7.36 -24.08 -10.58
CA LYS A 323 -8.47 -24.44 -9.70
C LYS A 323 -8.27 -25.86 -9.14
N GLY A 324 -8.05 -25.97 -7.83
CA GLY A 324 -7.98 -27.25 -7.09
C GLY A 324 -6.57 -27.71 -6.68
N SER A 325 -5.50 -27.03 -7.12
CA SER A 325 -4.11 -27.37 -6.75
C SER A 325 -3.59 -26.43 -5.67
N GLY A 326 -3.00 -26.97 -4.59
CA GLY A 326 -2.28 -26.19 -3.57
C GLY A 326 -3.08 -25.16 -2.78
N LYS A 327 -4.42 -25.20 -2.86
CA LYS A 327 -5.31 -24.16 -2.35
C LYS A 327 -5.19 -23.99 -0.84
N GLU A 328 -5.10 -25.09 -0.09
CA GLU A 328 -5.00 -25.06 1.37
C GLU A 328 -3.68 -24.44 1.84
N GLU A 329 -2.57 -24.77 1.17
CA GLU A 329 -1.25 -24.20 1.44
C GLU A 329 -1.23 -22.70 1.17
N LEU A 330 -1.86 -22.25 0.08
CA LEU A 330 -1.96 -20.83 -0.26
C LEU A 330 -2.78 -20.06 0.78
N PHE A 331 -3.96 -20.56 1.18
CA PHE A 331 -4.75 -19.96 2.26
C PHE A 331 -3.98 -19.92 3.57
N SER A 332 -3.34 -21.03 3.96
CA SER A 332 -2.49 -21.11 5.16
C SER A 332 -1.42 -20.03 5.16
N PHE A 333 -0.67 -19.91 4.05
CA PHE A 333 0.41 -18.95 3.93
C PHE A 333 -0.08 -17.50 3.95
N TYR A 334 -1.00 -17.12 3.06
CA TYR A 334 -1.40 -15.72 2.90
C TYR A 334 -2.15 -15.18 4.13
N ARG A 335 -2.98 -16.01 4.79
CA ARG A 335 -3.62 -15.63 6.07
C ARG A 335 -2.57 -15.37 7.15
N ARG A 336 -1.60 -16.27 7.28
CA ARG A 336 -0.52 -16.12 8.28
C ARG A 336 0.36 -14.92 7.99
N GLU A 337 0.64 -14.64 6.72
CA GLU A 337 1.41 -13.46 6.30
C GLU A 337 0.65 -12.16 6.57
N LEU A 338 -0.64 -12.09 6.23
CA LEU A 338 -1.48 -10.93 6.52
C LEU A 338 -1.56 -10.66 8.04
N LYS A 339 -1.78 -11.71 8.84
CA LYS A 339 -1.74 -11.60 10.31
C LYS A 339 -0.37 -11.16 10.80
N ARG A 340 0.73 -11.64 10.21
CA ARG A 340 2.09 -11.23 10.59
C ARG A 340 2.34 -9.74 10.35
N ILE A 341 1.77 -9.19 9.28
CA ILE A 341 1.89 -7.77 8.89
C ILE A 341 0.99 -6.89 9.76
N CYS A 342 -0.29 -7.23 9.89
CA CYS A 342 -1.31 -6.34 10.45
C CYS A 342 -1.70 -6.66 11.91
N GLY A 343 -1.32 -7.83 12.44
CA GLY A 343 -1.72 -8.30 13.77
C GLY A 343 -3.19 -8.68 13.90
N ARG A 344 -3.93 -8.72 12.79
CA ARG A 344 -5.37 -8.95 12.71
C ARG A 344 -5.69 -10.24 11.97
N ASP A 345 -6.81 -10.84 12.35
CA ASP A 345 -7.25 -12.14 11.87
C ASP A 345 -8.28 -12.05 10.74
N THR A 346 -9.08 -10.99 10.71
CA THR A 346 -10.18 -10.85 9.75
C THR A 346 -10.38 -9.39 9.34
N PHE A 347 -10.91 -9.23 8.13
CA PHE A 347 -11.35 -7.98 7.54
C PHE A 347 -12.75 -8.19 6.96
N GLU A 348 -13.58 -7.16 6.98
CA GLU A 348 -14.88 -7.21 6.33
C GLU A 348 -14.71 -7.18 4.81
N CYS A 349 -13.80 -6.33 4.32
CA CYS A 349 -13.47 -6.16 2.91
C CYS A 349 -11.94 -6.16 2.71
N ALA A 350 -11.48 -6.73 1.59
CA ALA A 350 -10.09 -6.64 1.14
C ALA A 350 -10.03 -6.26 -0.34
N ILE A 351 -9.20 -5.27 -0.66
CA ILE A 351 -9.15 -4.62 -1.97
C ILE A 351 -7.71 -4.68 -2.48
N ASP A 352 -7.50 -5.31 -3.62
CA ASP A 352 -6.33 -5.02 -4.44
C ASP A 352 -6.68 -3.83 -5.33
N PHE A 353 -6.30 -2.63 -4.89
CA PHE A 353 -6.56 -1.43 -5.64
C PHE A 353 -5.63 -1.32 -6.85
N SER A 354 -4.46 -1.96 -6.84
CA SER A 354 -3.52 -1.84 -7.96
C SER A 354 -3.92 -2.69 -9.16
N GLY A 355 -4.29 -3.95 -8.94
CA GLY A 355 -4.55 -4.93 -9.99
C GLY A 355 -3.33 -5.42 -10.77
N PHE A 356 -2.09 -5.05 -10.40
CA PHE A 356 -0.90 -5.34 -11.21
C PHE A 356 0.09 -6.34 -10.59
N GLU A 357 0.04 -6.56 -9.27
CA GLU A 357 1.11 -7.26 -8.55
C GLU A 357 0.64 -8.60 -7.99
N LEU A 358 1.00 -9.68 -8.68
CA LEU A 358 0.53 -11.04 -8.42
C LEU A 358 0.62 -11.49 -6.96
N PHE A 359 1.71 -11.16 -6.25
CA PHE A 359 1.85 -11.51 -4.83
C PHE A 359 0.76 -10.86 -3.97
N TRP A 360 0.47 -9.59 -4.21
CA TRP A 360 -0.47 -8.80 -3.43
C TRP A 360 -1.92 -9.12 -3.80
N SER A 361 -2.20 -9.34 -5.09
CA SER A 361 -3.48 -9.88 -5.55
C SER A 361 -3.75 -11.24 -4.90
N SER A 362 -2.73 -12.11 -4.81
CA SER A 362 -2.85 -13.39 -4.11
C SER A 362 -3.12 -13.20 -2.62
N LEU A 363 -2.44 -12.25 -1.96
CA LEU A 363 -2.68 -11.95 -0.55
C LEU A 363 -4.12 -11.51 -0.27
N VAL A 364 -4.72 -10.71 -1.16
CA VAL A 364 -6.14 -10.34 -1.09
C VAL A 364 -7.05 -11.54 -1.40
N ALA A 365 -6.80 -12.25 -2.51
CA ALA A 365 -7.62 -13.38 -2.98
C ALA A 365 -7.71 -14.54 -1.96
N PHE A 366 -6.60 -14.84 -1.29
CA PHE A 366 -6.49 -15.91 -0.28
C PHE A 366 -6.66 -15.39 1.16
N SER A 367 -7.07 -14.14 1.36
CA SER A 367 -7.42 -13.62 2.69
C SER A 367 -8.74 -14.23 3.21
N ASP A 368 -9.00 -14.02 4.51
CA ASP A 368 -10.27 -14.34 5.17
C ASP A 368 -11.33 -13.24 5.02
N ALA A 369 -11.11 -12.24 4.17
CA ALA A 369 -12.09 -11.19 3.95
C ALA A 369 -13.38 -11.73 3.31
N LYS A 370 -14.52 -11.24 3.79
CA LYS A 370 -15.84 -11.65 3.28
C LYS A 370 -16.05 -11.14 1.86
N MET A 371 -15.73 -9.87 1.64
CA MET A 371 -15.72 -9.24 0.32
C MET A 371 -14.28 -9.09 -0.15
N LYS A 372 -13.97 -9.57 -1.36
CA LYS A 372 -12.65 -9.44 -1.99
C LYS A 372 -12.80 -8.80 -3.34
N SER A 373 -12.12 -7.69 -3.55
CA SER A 373 -12.22 -6.90 -4.77
C SER A 373 -10.84 -6.69 -5.39
N ILE A 374 -10.79 -6.66 -6.71
CA ILE A 374 -9.60 -6.25 -7.49
C ILE A 374 -9.99 -5.17 -8.49
N PHE A 375 -9.16 -4.13 -8.59
CA PHE A 375 -9.37 -3.04 -9.53
C PHE A 375 -8.64 -3.25 -10.85
N LEU A 376 -9.25 -2.84 -11.95
CA LEU A 376 -8.68 -2.84 -13.30
C LEU A 376 -8.55 -1.40 -13.79
N HIS A 377 -7.30 -0.93 -13.92
CA HIS A 377 -6.98 0.48 -14.20
C HIS A 377 -6.72 0.79 -15.68
N THR A 378 -6.71 -0.23 -16.55
CA THR A 378 -6.42 -0.10 -17.98
C THR A 378 -6.88 -1.35 -18.72
N ASP A 379 -6.66 -1.41 -20.03
CA ASP A 379 -6.68 -2.66 -20.81
C ASP A 379 -5.54 -3.57 -20.31
N MET A 380 -5.86 -4.46 -19.37
CA MET A 380 -4.86 -5.23 -18.64
C MET A 380 -4.10 -6.18 -19.55
N LYS A 381 -4.75 -6.66 -20.63
CA LYS A 381 -4.12 -7.57 -21.59
C LYS A 381 -3.06 -6.83 -22.41
N LYS A 382 -3.41 -5.68 -22.99
CA LYS A 382 -2.46 -4.87 -23.75
C LYS A 382 -1.31 -4.41 -22.88
N GLU A 383 -1.58 -4.03 -21.63
CA GLU A 383 -0.52 -3.64 -20.70
C GLU A 383 0.41 -4.82 -20.37
N ALA A 384 -0.12 -6.02 -20.19
CA ALA A 384 0.70 -7.22 -20.01
C ALA A 384 1.55 -7.54 -21.25
N GLU A 385 0.97 -7.45 -22.45
CA GLU A 385 1.66 -7.65 -23.73
C GLU A 385 2.78 -6.61 -23.93
N ARG A 386 2.52 -5.34 -23.64
CA ARG A 386 3.54 -4.27 -23.70
C ARG A 386 4.67 -4.49 -22.71
N ILE A 387 4.35 -4.90 -21.48
CA ILE A 387 5.39 -5.20 -20.48
C ILE A 387 6.21 -6.42 -20.91
N LEU A 388 5.59 -7.46 -21.52
CA LEU A 388 6.31 -8.64 -22.02
C LEU A 388 7.40 -8.29 -23.03
N GLU A 389 7.21 -7.25 -23.85
CA GLU A 389 8.21 -6.80 -24.83
C GLU A 389 9.49 -6.27 -24.19
N THR A 390 9.41 -5.75 -22.95
CA THR A 390 10.53 -5.11 -22.25
C THR A 390 11.00 -5.87 -21.00
N ASP A 391 10.12 -6.65 -20.38
CA ASP A 391 10.34 -7.43 -19.16
C ASP A 391 9.45 -8.69 -19.14
N GLU A 392 9.98 -9.77 -19.72
CA GLU A 392 9.30 -11.08 -19.83
C GLU A 392 8.76 -11.58 -18.48
N ILE A 393 9.52 -11.37 -17.39
CA ILE A 393 9.14 -11.86 -16.05
C ILE A 393 7.94 -11.08 -15.52
N LYS A 394 7.96 -9.75 -15.60
CA LYS A 394 6.84 -8.93 -15.12
C LYS A 394 5.60 -9.13 -15.97
N GLY A 395 5.74 -9.16 -17.29
CA GLY A 395 4.62 -9.38 -18.21
C GLY A 395 3.96 -10.74 -17.99
N THR A 396 4.77 -11.80 -17.82
CA THR A 396 4.25 -13.15 -17.52
C THR A 396 3.50 -13.18 -16.19
N ARG A 397 4.02 -12.49 -15.16
CA ARG A 397 3.34 -12.40 -13.86
C ARG A 397 2.00 -11.67 -13.95
N LEU A 398 1.91 -10.63 -14.77
CA LEU A 398 0.64 -9.91 -14.99
C LEU A 398 -0.37 -10.79 -15.73
N LEU A 399 0.06 -11.57 -16.73
CA LEU A 399 -0.82 -12.57 -17.36
C LEU A 399 -1.27 -13.65 -16.36
N ASN A 400 -0.36 -14.15 -15.53
CA ASN A 400 -0.67 -15.15 -14.51
C ASN A 400 -1.65 -14.62 -13.45
N LEU A 401 -1.70 -13.31 -13.20
CA LEU A 401 -2.67 -12.69 -12.28
C LEU A 401 -4.12 -12.93 -12.70
N PHE A 402 -4.42 -12.99 -14.00
CA PHE A 402 -5.79 -13.17 -14.49
C PHE A 402 -6.41 -14.49 -14.00
N SER A 403 -5.58 -15.51 -13.76
CA SER A 403 -6.02 -16.78 -13.19
C SER A 403 -6.57 -16.67 -11.75
N LEU A 404 -6.31 -15.57 -11.05
CA LEU A 404 -6.83 -15.28 -9.72
C LEU A 404 -8.22 -14.63 -9.74
N TYR A 405 -8.65 -14.04 -10.86
CA TYR A 405 -9.95 -13.36 -10.98
C TYR A 405 -11.15 -14.18 -10.45
N PRO A 406 -11.23 -15.50 -10.67
CA PRO A 406 -12.32 -16.29 -10.11
C PRO A 406 -12.41 -16.30 -8.57
N LEU A 407 -11.34 -15.92 -7.87
CA LEU A 407 -11.26 -15.88 -6.40
C LEU A 407 -11.78 -14.57 -5.78
N PHE A 408 -12.07 -13.56 -6.61
CA PHE A 408 -12.61 -12.28 -6.18
C PHE A 408 -14.13 -12.24 -6.27
N GLU A 409 -14.78 -11.61 -5.30
CA GLU A 409 -16.23 -11.42 -5.28
C GLU A 409 -16.67 -10.26 -6.18
N ARG A 410 -15.74 -9.33 -6.45
CA ARG A 410 -15.91 -8.19 -7.35
C ARG A 410 -14.64 -7.95 -8.16
N ILE A 411 -14.82 -7.70 -9.45
CA ILE A 411 -13.78 -7.17 -10.33
C ILE A 411 -14.26 -5.80 -10.77
N LEU A 412 -13.48 -4.77 -10.47
CA LEU A 412 -13.92 -3.37 -10.55
C LEU A 412 -13.05 -2.61 -11.55
N ALA A 413 -13.57 -2.32 -12.73
CA ALA A 413 -12.89 -1.42 -13.66
C ALA A 413 -13.10 0.05 -13.27
N VAL A 414 -12.16 0.91 -13.66
CA VAL A 414 -12.23 2.35 -13.38
C VAL A 414 -13.16 3.14 -14.32
N SER A 415 -13.73 2.51 -15.34
CA SER A 415 -14.70 3.11 -16.27
C SER A 415 -15.54 2.03 -16.94
N SER A 416 -16.64 2.42 -17.58
CA SER A 416 -17.48 1.47 -18.33
C SER A 416 -16.72 0.90 -19.55
N GLY A 417 -15.92 1.73 -20.22
CA GLY A 417 -15.09 1.30 -21.33
C GLY A 417 -13.95 0.36 -20.93
N CYS A 418 -13.28 0.65 -19.80
CA CYS A 418 -12.26 -0.23 -19.22
C CYS A 418 -12.86 -1.59 -18.84
N MET A 419 -14.09 -1.60 -18.32
CA MET A 419 -14.81 -2.84 -18.02
C MET A 419 -15.00 -3.70 -19.27
N GLU A 420 -15.46 -3.08 -20.37
CA GLU A 420 -15.79 -3.82 -21.59
C GLU A 420 -14.54 -4.40 -22.27
N VAL A 421 -13.43 -3.65 -22.34
CA VAL A 421 -12.19 -4.18 -22.93
C VAL A 421 -11.61 -5.36 -22.15
N ASN A 422 -11.75 -5.34 -20.81
CA ASN A 422 -11.26 -6.41 -19.94
C ASN A 422 -12.21 -7.61 -19.86
N ARG A 423 -13.46 -7.50 -20.30
CA ARG A 423 -14.42 -8.62 -20.29
C ARG A 423 -13.85 -9.88 -20.95
N ASN A 424 -13.08 -9.70 -22.03
CA ASN A 424 -12.52 -10.79 -22.83
C ASN A 424 -11.39 -11.59 -22.15
N ILE A 425 -10.77 -11.07 -21.09
CA ILE A 425 -9.76 -11.81 -20.30
C ILE A 425 -10.33 -12.46 -19.05
N ILE A 426 -11.64 -12.34 -18.83
CA ILE A 426 -12.35 -12.88 -17.68
C ILE A 426 -13.26 -14.01 -18.17
N ASP A 427 -13.24 -15.15 -17.50
CA ASP A 427 -14.11 -16.28 -17.83
C ASP A 427 -15.59 -15.95 -17.60
N GLU A 428 -16.48 -16.56 -18.39
CA GLU A 428 -17.92 -16.23 -18.44
C GLU A 428 -18.61 -16.24 -17.06
N ASP A 429 -18.26 -17.20 -16.19
CA ASP A 429 -18.81 -17.29 -14.84
C ASP A 429 -18.38 -16.09 -13.98
N THR A 430 -17.11 -15.69 -14.10
CA THR A 430 -16.56 -14.56 -13.38
C THR A 430 -17.04 -13.21 -13.91
N GLN A 431 -17.43 -13.10 -15.19
CA GLN A 431 -17.95 -11.85 -15.77
C GLN A 431 -19.21 -11.33 -15.08
N GLN A 432 -19.98 -12.17 -14.38
CA GLN A 432 -21.15 -11.73 -13.60
C GLN A 432 -20.77 -10.87 -12.38
N ARG A 433 -19.50 -10.94 -11.96
CA ARG A 433 -18.92 -10.17 -10.85
C ARG A 433 -18.13 -8.95 -11.31
N LEU A 434 -18.04 -8.74 -12.63
CA LEU A 434 -17.39 -7.60 -13.25
C LEU A 434 -18.32 -6.38 -13.21
N ASN A 435 -17.84 -5.28 -12.66
CA ASN A 435 -18.53 -4.00 -12.60
C ASN A 435 -17.52 -2.87 -12.74
N PHE A 436 -17.97 -1.62 -12.67
CA PHE A 436 -17.10 -0.45 -12.72
C PHE A 436 -17.46 0.61 -11.68
N ILE A 437 -16.42 1.23 -11.12
CA ILE A 437 -16.48 2.43 -10.30
C ILE A 437 -15.69 3.50 -11.06
N PRO A 438 -16.36 4.56 -11.57
CA PRO A 438 -15.67 5.66 -12.22
C PRO A 438 -14.59 6.24 -11.30
N ASP A 439 -13.44 6.61 -11.86
CA ASP A 439 -12.34 7.17 -11.08
C ASP A 439 -12.70 8.55 -10.51
N GLY A 440 -12.02 8.93 -9.44
CA GLY A 440 -12.23 10.19 -8.73
C GLY A 440 -11.08 11.18 -8.96
N ALA A 441 -11.36 12.45 -8.69
CA ALA A 441 -10.35 13.49 -8.46
C ALA A 441 -10.84 14.39 -7.32
N ASP A 442 -9.99 15.14 -6.63
CA ASP A 442 -10.40 16.14 -5.64
C ASP A 442 -10.56 17.51 -6.32
N ALA A 443 -11.79 17.91 -6.62
CA ALA A 443 -12.02 19.18 -7.33
C ALA A 443 -11.65 20.41 -6.50
N SER A 444 -11.83 20.35 -5.18
CA SER A 444 -11.47 21.48 -4.30
C SER A 444 -9.96 21.70 -4.31
N GLU A 445 -9.19 20.61 -4.23
CA GLU A 445 -7.73 20.66 -4.37
C GLU A 445 -7.32 21.17 -5.75
N ILE A 446 -7.88 20.63 -6.84
CA ILE A 446 -7.57 21.06 -8.22
C ILE A 446 -7.85 22.55 -8.42
N LEU A 447 -9.04 23.02 -8.03
CA LEU A 447 -9.43 24.42 -8.15
C LEU A 447 -8.51 25.33 -7.33
N SER A 448 -8.19 24.94 -6.09
CA SER A 448 -7.25 25.67 -5.24
C SER A 448 -5.84 25.72 -5.83
N MET A 449 -5.33 24.59 -6.31
CA MET A 449 -4.00 24.49 -6.91
C MET A 449 -3.90 25.29 -8.21
N ALA A 450 -4.98 25.35 -9.00
CA ALA A 450 -5.03 26.17 -10.22
C ALA A 450 -4.94 27.68 -9.96
N GLU A 451 -5.25 28.16 -8.74
CA GLU A 451 -5.07 29.55 -8.32
C GLU A 451 -3.69 29.83 -7.70
N SER A 452 -2.79 28.84 -7.70
CA SER A 452 -1.44 29.02 -7.14
C SER A 452 -0.71 30.16 -7.85
N ARG A 453 -0.04 31.01 -7.06
CA ARG A 453 0.70 32.15 -7.61
C ARG A 453 1.94 31.66 -8.35
N THR A 454 2.10 32.16 -9.56
CA THR A 454 3.37 32.11 -10.29
C THR A 454 3.99 33.49 -10.32
N HIS A 455 5.29 33.53 -10.56
CA HIS A 455 5.98 34.77 -10.88
C HIS A 455 6.79 34.58 -12.16
N GLU A 456 6.95 35.68 -12.89
CA GLU A 456 7.61 35.65 -14.19
C GLU A 456 9.08 36.06 -14.06
N ILE A 457 9.95 35.32 -14.74
CA ILE A 457 11.35 35.69 -14.94
C ILE A 457 11.66 35.77 -16.42
N THR A 458 12.67 36.56 -16.79
CA THR A 458 13.14 36.65 -18.17
C THR A 458 14.53 36.06 -18.28
N LEU A 459 14.71 35.07 -19.15
CA LEU A 459 15.99 34.44 -19.47
C LEU A 459 16.15 34.39 -20.99
N ASP A 460 17.29 34.86 -21.49
CA ASP A 460 17.62 34.88 -22.92
C ASP A 460 16.51 35.49 -23.81
N GLY A 461 15.86 36.54 -23.29
CA GLY A 461 14.75 37.23 -23.97
C GLY A 461 13.40 36.50 -23.92
N ASN A 462 13.33 35.30 -23.35
CA ASN A 462 12.10 34.53 -23.15
C ASN A 462 11.56 34.71 -21.73
N LYS A 463 10.23 34.74 -21.61
CA LYS A 463 9.52 34.79 -20.33
C LYS A 463 9.20 33.38 -19.83
N TYR A 464 9.44 33.15 -18.55
CA TYR A 464 9.16 31.88 -17.88
C TYR A 464 8.31 32.12 -16.64
N SER A 465 7.27 31.31 -16.49
CA SER A 465 6.46 31.22 -15.28
C SER A 465 7.10 30.23 -14.31
N VAL A 466 7.56 30.72 -13.18
CA VAL A 466 8.12 29.90 -12.09
C VAL A 466 6.97 29.39 -11.22
N VAL A 467 6.90 28.07 -11.06
CA VAL A 467 5.88 27.39 -10.25
C VAL A 467 6.43 26.80 -8.95
N GLU A 468 7.74 26.55 -8.89
CA GLU A 468 8.38 25.97 -7.71
C GLU A 468 9.79 26.55 -7.53
N GLU A 469 10.11 26.88 -6.28
CA GLU A 469 11.42 27.41 -5.86
C GLU A 469 11.93 26.55 -4.70
N LYS A 470 13.08 25.89 -4.90
CA LYS A 470 13.74 25.09 -3.88
C LYS A 470 15.09 25.69 -3.50
N ASN A 471 15.30 25.86 -2.19
CA ASN A 471 16.55 26.33 -1.62
C ASN A 471 17.36 25.14 -1.09
N SER A 472 18.54 24.89 -1.64
CA SER A 472 19.45 23.82 -1.19
C SER A 472 20.91 24.22 -1.37
N ASP A 473 21.75 23.99 -0.37
CA ASP A 473 23.21 24.18 -0.46
C ASP A 473 23.65 25.55 -1.02
N HIS A 474 23.01 26.63 -0.55
CA HIS A 474 23.24 28.00 -1.02
C HIS A 474 22.91 28.25 -2.50
N LYS A 475 22.14 27.36 -3.14
CA LYS A 475 21.60 27.50 -4.50
C LYS A 475 20.07 27.60 -4.47
N ILE A 476 19.54 28.35 -5.43
CA ILE A 476 18.11 28.41 -5.73
C ILE A 476 17.87 27.59 -6.99
N HIS A 477 17.01 26.59 -6.89
CA HIS A 477 16.52 25.80 -8.02
C HIS A 477 15.11 26.27 -8.37
N LEU A 478 14.95 26.86 -9.56
CA LEU A 478 13.67 27.30 -10.08
C LEU A 478 13.14 26.23 -11.04
N ASN A 479 11.89 25.82 -10.85
CA ASN A 479 11.16 24.96 -11.76
C ASN A 479 9.96 25.73 -12.33
N GLY A 480 9.76 25.65 -13.63
CA GLY A 480 8.86 26.52 -14.37
C GLY A 480 8.79 26.17 -15.85
N TYR A 481 7.95 26.90 -16.58
CA TYR A 481 7.70 26.68 -18.00
C TYR A 481 7.68 28.01 -18.74
N LYS A 482 7.87 27.97 -20.07
CA LYS A 482 7.75 29.16 -20.93
C LYS A 482 6.35 29.76 -20.75
N THR A 483 6.27 31.05 -20.41
CA THR A 483 4.98 31.72 -20.14
C THR A 483 4.02 31.53 -21.31
N VAL A 484 2.75 31.27 -21.00
CA VAL A 484 1.68 31.11 -21.99
C VAL A 484 1.48 32.39 -22.80
N ASP A 485 1.54 32.26 -24.12
CA ASP A 485 1.30 33.36 -25.05
C ASP A 485 -0.21 33.57 -25.23
N LYS A 486 -0.72 34.65 -24.66
CA LYS A 486 -2.16 34.96 -24.67
C LYS A 486 -2.69 35.38 -26.04
N ASP A 487 -1.81 35.69 -26.98
CA ASP A 487 -2.20 36.03 -28.36
C ASP A 487 -2.33 34.77 -29.25
N LYS A 488 -1.96 33.60 -28.72
CA LYS A 488 -2.11 32.30 -29.38
C LYS A 488 -3.23 31.48 -28.74
N TYR A 489 -3.73 30.51 -29.50
CA TYR A 489 -4.54 29.42 -28.98
C TYR A 489 -3.63 28.30 -28.46
N ASN A 490 -3.71 27.99 -27.17
CA ASN A 490 -2.76 27.16 -26.46
C ASN A 490 -3.36 25.78 -26.17
N PHE A 491 -2.83 24.76 -26.85
CA PHE A 491 -3.12 23.35 -26.57
C PHE A 491 -2.22 22.83 -25.47
N ILE A 492 -2.71 21.87 -24.69
CA ILE A 492 -1.94 21.19 -23.65
C ILE A 492 -2.19 19.69 -23.66
N CYS A 493 -1.14 18.90 -23.46
CA CYS A 493 -1.19 17.48 -23.19
C CYS A 493 -0.65 17.20 -21.79
N LEU A 494 -1.33 16.34 -21.03
CA LEU A 494 -0.92 15.93 -19.69
C LEU A 494 -0.80 14.40 -19.63
N GLY A 495 0.35 13.88 -19.20
CA GLY A 495 0.50 12.45 -18.90
C GLY A 495 1.91 11.92 -19.08
N LYS A 496 2.12 10.66 -18.68
CA LYS A 496 3.40 9.96 -18.87
C LYS A 496 3.80 9.97 -20.35
N LEU A 497 5.07 10.25 -20.65
CA LEU A 497 5.62 10.20 -22.02
C LEU A 497 5.88 8.74 -22.41
N SER A 498 4.85 8.08 -22.92
CA SER A 498 4.84 6.65 -23.22
C SER A 498 4.03 6.34 -24.47
N GLU A 499 4.33 5.19 -25.07
CA GLU A 499 3.80 4.80 -26.39
C GLU A 499 2.28 4.83 -26.44
N GLU A 500 1.61 4.42 -25.36
CA GLU A 500 0.15 4.40 -25.27
C GLU A 500 -0.48 5.79 -25.36
N LYS A 501 0.23 6.87 -25.00
CA LYS A 501 -0.24 8.26 -25.12
C LYS A 501 -0.04 8.85 -26.52
N ASN A 502 0.79 8.20 -27.35
CA ASN A 502 0.92 8.49 -28.78
C ASN A 502 1.32 9.95 -29.10
N TYR A 503 2.24 10.52 -28.32
CA TYR A 503 2.73 11.90 -28.54
C TYR A 503 3.28 12.13 -29.95
N GLY A 504 3.83 11.09 -30.59
CA GLY A 504 4.31 11.21 -31.95
C GLY A 504 3.23 11.62 -32.95
N ALA A 505 2.05 11.01 -32.87
CA ALA A 505 0.92 11.38 -33.74
C ALA A 505 0.37 12.78 -33.39
N ILE A 506 0.42 13.18 -32.11
CA ILE A 506 0.04 14.54 -31.67
C ILE A 506 0.94 15.58 -32.34
N LEU A 507 2.26 15.35 -32.34
CA LEU A 507 3.23 16.26 -32.94
C LEU A 507 3.04 16.38 -34.46
N GLU A 508 2.79 15.25 -35.14
CA GLU A 508 2.55 15.26 -36.59
C GLU A 508 1.24 15.98 -36.95
N ALA A 509 0.17 15.75 -36.18
CA ALA A 509 -1.09 16.47 -36.34
C ALA A 509 -0.94 17.97 -36.05
N PHE A 510 -0.20 18.32 -35.00
CA PHE A 510 0.08 19.72 -34.66
C PHE A 510 0.92 20.42 -35.74
N ALA A 511 1.92 19.73 -36.31
CA ALA A 511 2.71 20.25 -37.43
C ALA A 511 1.84 20.54 -38.66
N GLU A 512 0.85 19.69 -38.94
CA GLU A 512 -0.11 19.91 -40.03
C GLU A 512 -1.03 21.10 -39.72
N ALA A 513 -1.63 21.15 -38.53
CA ALA A 513 -2.47 22.26 -38.09
C ALA A 513 -1.72 23.61 -38.12
N LYS A 514 -0.42 23.62 -37.79
CA LYS A 514 0.45 24.81 -37.89
C LYS A 514 0.65 25.31 -39.31
N LYS A 515 0.43 24.49 -40.34
CA LYS A 515 0.48 24.98 -41.74
C LYS A 515 -0.70 25.88 -42.04
N GLU A 516 -1.87 25.59 -41.47
CA GLU A 516 -3.11 26.34 -41.66
C GLU A 516 -3.24 27.51 -40.67
N ASN A 517 -2.95 27.29 -39.39
CA ASN A 517 -3.03 28.32 -38.35
C ASN A 517 -1.68 28.54 -37.65
N LYS A 518 -1.06 29.70 -37.89
CA LYS A 518 0.24 30.06 -37.27
C LYS A 518 0.12 30.50 -35.81
N ASN A 519 -1.06 30.83 -35.32
CA ASN A 519 -1.30 31.39 -33.98
C ASN A 519 -1.71 30.32 -32.96
N ILE A 520 -1.13 29.13 -33.06
CA ILE A 520 -1.33 28.04 -32.08
C ILE A 520 0.00 27.64 -31.43
N ALA A 521 -0.06 27.20 -30.18
CA ALA A 521 1.05 26.67 -29.39
C ALA A 521 0.64 25.36 -28.69
N LEU A 522 1.62 24.51 -28.36
CA LEU A 522 1.41 23.24 -27.68
C LEU A 522 2.32 23.11 -26.45
N TYR A 523 1.74 22.72 -25.34
CA TYR A 523 2.45 22.42 -24.09
C TYR A 523 2.34 20.93 -23.78
N ILE A 524 3.47 20.27 -23.53
CA ILE A 524 3.53 18.86 -23.16
C ILE A 524 4.05 18.76 -21.73
N VAL A 525 3.20 18.27 -20.83
CA VAL A 525 3.50 18.12 -19.40
C VAL A 525 3.60 16.66 -19.03
N GLY A 526 4.74 16.30 -18.45
CA GLY A 526 5.03 14.94 -18.00
C GLY A 526 6.44 14.49 -18.37
N GLU A 527 6.77 13.29 -17.93
CA GLU A 527 8.04 12.60 -18.16
C GLU A 527 7.78 11.14 -18.50
N GLY A 528 8.75 10.48 -19.12
CA GLY A 528 8.64 9.07 -19.46
C GLY A 528 9.67 8.60 -20.49
N ASP A 529 9.56 7.33 -20.84
CA ASP A 529 10.54 6.60 -21.64
C ASP A 529 10.68 7.16 -23.07
N GLU A 530 9.65 7.82 -23.59
CA GLU A 530 9.66 8.42 -24.94
C GLU A 530 10.22 9.85 -25.03
N GLN A 531 10.63 10.46 -23.91
CA GLN A 531 11.04 11.87 -23.88
C GLN A 531 12.02 12.26 -24.99
N LYS A 532 13.12 11.51 -25.16
CA LYS A 532 14.14 11.79 -26.18
C LYS A 532 13.62 11.65 -27.62
N SER A 533 12.69 10.71 -27.83
CA SER A 533 12.06 10.50 -29.14
C SER A 533 11.21 11.71 -29.52
N ILE A 534 10.40 12.18 -28.57
CA ILE A 534 9.54 13.36 -28.70
C ILE A 534 10.40 14.62 -28.96
N GLU A 535 11.46 14.84 -28.19
CA GLU A 535 12.39 15.97 -28.39
C GLU A 535 13.01 15.96 -29.80
N SER A 536 13.44 14.78 -30.27
CA SER A 536 14.01 14.63 -31.62
C SER A 536 12.97 14.92 -32.70
N GLN A 537 11.73 14.48 -32.50
CA GLN A 537 10.65 14.70 -33.45
C GLN A 537 10.23 16.18 -33.52
N ILE A 538 10.18 16.89 -32.37
CA ILE A 538 9.94 18.33 -32.33
C ILE A 538 10.96 19.07 -33.22
N SER A 539 12.25 18.69 -33.12
CA SER A 539 13.29 19.33 -33.93
C SER A 539 13.20 18.96 -35.41
N ASN A 540 12.94 17.69 -35.73
CA ASN A 540 12.77 17.25 -37.12
C ASN A 540 11.56 17.92 -37.81
N LEU A 541 10.52 18.26 -37.06
CA LEU A 541 9.33 18.96 -37.55
C LEU A 541 9.48 20.49 -37.53
N GLY A 542 10.57 21.03 -36.96
CA GLY A 542 10.82 22.47 -36.85
C GLY A 542 9.85 23.19 -35.90
N LEU A 543 9.45 22.54 -34.81
CA LEU A 543 8.42 23.00 -33.87
C LEU A 543 8.97 23.63 -32.59
N GLU A 544 10.28 23.87 -32.48
CA GLU A 544 10.95 24.30 -31.25
C GLU A 544 10.43 25.63 -30.67
N ASN A 545 9.85 26.49 -31.51
CA ASN A 545 9.31 27.78 -31.09
C ASN A 545 7.85 27.70 -30.61
N ASP A 546 7.14 26.62 -30.95
CA ASP A 546 5.70 26.47 -30.77
C ASP A 546 5.31 25.31 -29.85
N VAL A 547 6.23 24.36 -29.59
CA VAL A 547 6.04 23.26 -28.64
C VAL A 547 6.94 23.47 -27.42
N THR A 548 6.35 23.46 -26.23
CA THR A 548 7.08 23.54 -24.96
C THR A 548 6.90 22.24 -24.17
N MET A 549 8.00 21.51 -23.96
CA MET A 549 8.04 20.41 -22.99
C MET A 549 8.42 20.94 -21.61
N THR A 550 7.59 20.68 -20.60
CA THR A 550 7.81 21.24 -19.24
C THR A 550 8.56 20.29 -18.31
N GLY A 551 8.70 19.02 -18.70
CA GLY A 551 9.01 17.96 -17.74
C GLY A 551 7.86 17.72 -16.76
N TYR A 552 8.14 17.07 -15.63
CA TYR A 552 7.15 16.79 -14.61
C TYR A 552 6.85 18.06 -13.79
N LEU A 553 5.56 18.38 -13.66
CA LEU A 553 5.06 19.47 -12.82
C LEU A 553 4.29 18.89 -11.64
N ASN A 554 4.70 19.23 -10.43
CA ASN A 554 3.96 18.91 -9.19
C ASN A 554 2.55 19.50 -9.19
N ASN A 555 2.38 20.68 -9.80
CA ASN A 555 1.09 21.35 -9.98
C ASN A 555 0.90 21.73 -11.46
N PRO A 556 0.29 20.84 -12.28
CA PRO A 556 0.02 21.15 -13.68
C PRO A 556 -1.20 22.06 -13.85
N TYR A 557 -2.03 22.24 -12.82
CA TYR A 557 -3.34 22.87 -12.92
C TYR A 557 -3.27 24.37 -13.23
N VAL A 558 -2.19 25.04 -12.83
CA VAL A 558 -1.95 26.46 -13.20
C VAL A 558 -1.77 26.59 -14.71
N LEU A 559 -0.94 25.73 -15.31
CA LEU A 559 -0.70 25.73 -16.75
C LEU A 559 -1.95 25.27 -17.52
N LEU A 560 -2.58 24.19 -17.08
CA LEU A 560 -3.84 23.72 -17.66
C LEU A 560 -4.92 24.82 -17.64
N LYS A 561 -5.02 25.59 -16.55
CA LYS A 561 -5.94 26.73 -16.46
C LYS A 561 -5.57 27.88 -17.40
N GLN A 562 -4.29 28.08 -17.71
CA GLN A 562 -3.83 29.12 -18.64
C GLN A 562 -4.02 28.72 -20.12
N CYS A 563 -4.01 27.42 -20.42
CA CYS A 563 -4.25 26.90 -21.76
C CYS A 563 -5.76 26.89 -22.13
N ASP A 564 -6.02 26.78 -23.42
CA ASP A 564 -7.36 26.87 -24.00
C ASP A 564 -8.00 25.48 -24.19
N CYS A 565 -7.20 24.46 -24.54
CA CYS A 565 -7.71 23.13 -24.86
C CYS A 565 -6.76 22.00 -24.43
N LEU A 566 -7.29 21.02 -23.69
CA LEU A 566 -6.62 19.74 -23.46
C LEU A 566 -6.70 18.87 -24.71
N VAL A 567 -5.61 18.18 -25.05
CA VAL A 567 -5.55 17.17 -26.11
C VAL A 567 -5.11 15.83 -25.52
N ILE A 568 -5.92 14.79 -25.75
CA ILE A 568 -5.61 13.39 -25.42
C ILE A 568 -5.75 12.56 -26.68
N PHE A 569 -4.66 11.97 -27.18
CA PHE A 569 -4.69 11.18 -28.41
C PHE A 569 -4.16 9.76 -28.20
N SER A 570 -4.48 9.20 -27.03
CA SER A 570 -4.02 7.90 -26.59
C SER A 570 -4.57 6.75 -27.44
N ARG A 571 -3.81 5.66 -27.51
CA ARG A 571 -4.20 4.38 -28.12
C ARG A 571 -5.15 3.57 -27.23
N TYR A 572 -5.01 3.72 -25.92
CA TYR A 572 -5.90 3.16 -24.90
C TYR A 572 -5.76 3.96 -23.59
N GLU A 573 -6.81 3.96 -22.79
CA GLU A 573 -6.89 4.59 -21.47
C GLU A 573 -7.78 3.73 -20.56
N GLY A 574 -7.50 3.73 -19.26
CA GLY A 574 -8.44 3.22 -18.27
C GLY A 574 -9.62 4.15 -18.06
N PHE A 575 -9.33 5.38 -17.64
CA PHE A 575 -10.33 6.41 -17.33
C PHE A 575 -9.98 7.78 -17.95
N GLY A 576 -8.68 8.11 -18.01
CA GLY A 576 -8.22 9.41 -18.51
C GLY A 576 -8.39 10.54 -17.49
N LEU A 577 -7.75 10.43 -16.32
CA LEU A 577 -7.75 11.47 -15.27
C LEU A 577 -7.53 12.90 -15.80
N PRO A 578 -6.61 13.17 -16.75
CA PRO A 578 -6.47 14.51 -17.34
C PRO A 578 -7.77 15.10 -17.91
N VAL A 579 -8.65 14.26 -18.47
CA VAL A 579 -9.96 14.67 -19.00
C VAL A 579 -10.85 15.17 -17.86
N LEU A 580 -10.88 14.45 -16.73
CA LEU A 580 -11.63 14.85 -15.54
C LEU A 580 -11.07 16.14 -14.93
N GLU A 581 -9.74 16.26 -14.84
CA GLU A 581 -9.05 17.45 -14.34
C GLU A 581 -9.36 18.69 -15.20
N ALA A 582 -9.33 18.55 -16.53
CA ALA A 582 -9.71 19.59 -17.47
C ALA A 582 -11.20 19.94 -17.41
N ALA A 583 -12.07 18.95 -17.23
CA ALA A 583 -13.51 19.16 -17.07
C ALA A 583 -13.82 19.98 -15.81
N ILE A 584 -13.15 19.69 -14.68
CA ILE A 584 -13.27 20.46 -13.43
C ILE A 584 -12.85 21.92 -13.62
N LEU A 585 -11.82 22.17 -14.44
CA LEU A 585 -11.34 23.52 -14.77
C LEU A 585 -12.11 24.18 -15.93
N ASN A 586 -13.21 23.56 -16.40
CA ASN A 586 -14.03 24.01 -17.52
C ASN A 586 -13.21 24.26 -18.80
N LYS A 587 -12.29 23.35 -19.11
CA LYS A 587 -11.46 23.41 -20.31
C LYS A 587 -12.07 22.62 -21.46
N LYS A 588 -11.87 23.14 -22.66
CA LYS A 588 -12.18 22.40 -23.89
C LYS A 588 -11.29 21.18 -23.98
N ILE A 589 -11.85 20.06 -24.43
CA ILE A 589 -11.14 18.78 -24.54
C ILE A 589 -11.29 18.23 -25.95
N ILE A 590 -10.17 17.80 -26.54
CA ILE A 590 -10.14 16.96 -27.74
C ILE A 590 -9.57 15.61 -27.31
N ALA A 591 -10.32 14.54 -27.54
CA ALA A 591 -9.92 13.20 -27.14
C ALA A 591 -10.08 12.20 -28.30
N SER A 592 -9.15 11.26 -28.47
CA SER A 592 -9.37 10.09 -29.34
C SER A 592 -10.57 9.29 -28.84
N ASP A 593 -11.37 8.76 -29.76
CA ASP A 593 -12.57 7.98 -29.45
C ASP A 593 -12.21 6.57 -28.97
N ILE A 594 -11.82 6.48 -27.70
CA ILE A 594 -11.43 5.24 -27.03
C ILE A 594 -12.31 4.97 -25.81
N PRO A 595 -12.58 3.69 -25.47
CA PRO A 595 -13.55 3.34 -24.43
C PRO A 595 -13.33 4.05 -23.09
N GLY A 596 -12.09 4.19 -22.63
CA GLY A 596 -11.79 4.69 -21.29
C GLY A 596 -12.18 6.15 -21.01
N VAL A 597 -12.26 7.01 -22.04
CA VAL A 597 -12.50 8.46 -21.86
C VAL A 597 -13.91 8.90 -22.21
N ARG A 598 -14.68 8.06 -22.95
CA ARG A 598 -16.02 8.39 -23.46
C ARG A 598 -16.96 8.89 -22.36
N ASP A 599 -17.02 8.13 -21.26
CA ASP A 599 -17.93 8.41 -20.13
C ASP A 599 -17.81 9.85 -19.63
N ILE A 600 -16.59 10.42 -19.60
CA ILE A 600 -16.35 11.78 -19.11
C ILE A 600 -16.50 12.82 -20.23
N VAL A 601 -15.94 12.56 -21.41
CA VAL A 601 -16.01 13.49 -22.55
C VAL A 601 -17.46 13.78 -22.97
N GLU A 602 -18.35 12.80 -22.81
CA GLU A 602 -19.79 12.96 -23.06
C GLU A 602 -20.51 13.87 -22.03
N THR A 603 -19.86 14.23 -20.92
CA THR A 603 -20.45 15.04 -19.84
C THR A 603 -19.89 16.46 -19.74
N CYS A 604 -18.87 16.81 -20.53
CA CYS A 604 -18.17 18.09 -20.46
C CYS A 604 -17.99 18.74 -21.83
N ASN A 605 -17.29 19.88 -21.90
CA ASN A 605 -16.94 20.58 -23.15
C ASN A 605 -15.88 19.82 -23.97
N GLY A 606 -16.25 18.63 -24.44
CA GLY A 606 -15.33 17.66 -25.03
C GLY A 606 -15.78 17.14 -26.39
N THR A 607 -14.82 16.96 -27.30
CA THR A 607 -15.01 16.38 -28.63
C THR A 607 -14.25 15.06 -28.75
N LEU A 608 -14.96 13.99 -29.08
CA LEU A 608 -14.35 12.70 -29.45
C LEU A 608 -14.04 12.70 -30.95
N ILE A 609 -12.83 12.27 -31.31
CA ILE A 609 -12.37 12.18 -32.70
C ILE A 609 -11.88 10.78 -33.03
N ASP A 610 -11.98 10.39 -34.30
CA ASP A 610 -11.34 9.18 -34.80
C ASP A 610 -9.85 9.16 -34.43
N SER A 611 -9.32 7.99 -34.07
CA SER A 611 -7.89 7.80 -33.72
C SER A 611 -6.95 7.86 -34.93
N LYS A 612 -7.19 8.79 -35.87
CA LYS A 612 -6.38 9.08 -37.06
C LYS A 612 -5.77 10.47 -36.95
N GLN A 613 -4.50 10.59 -37.31
CA GLN A 613 -3.74 11.84 -37.20
C GLN A 613 -4.42 12.99 -37.96
N GLU A 614 -5.00 12.71 -39.14
CA GLU A 614 -5.67 13.72 -39.96
C GLU A 614 -6.94 14.27 -39.29
N ALA A 615 -7.66 13.43 -38.54
CA ALA A 615 -8.82 13.86 -37.77
C ALA A 615 -8.39 14.80 -36.63
N LEU A 616 -7.28 14.49 -35.95
CA LEU A 616 -6.72 15.37 -34.94
C LEU A 616 -6.26 16.71 -35.53
N ALA A 617 -5.54 16.70 -36.66
CA ALA A 617 -5.07 17.93 -37.30
C ALA A 617 -6.24 18.86 -37.66
N ALA A 618 -7.29 18.32 -38.29
CA ALA A 618 -8.49 19.08 -38.65
C ALA A 618 -9.19 19.65 -37.40
N GLU A 619 -9.27 18.87 -36.33
CA GLU A 619 -9.90 19.30 -35.09
C GLU A 619 -9.11 20.37 -34.34
N LEU A 620 -7.76 20.31 -34.36
CA LEU A 620 -6.91 21.38 -33.81
C LEU A 620 -7.14 22.71 -34.52
N VAL A 621 -7.23 22.69 -35.86
CA VAL A 621 -7.55 23.91 -36.64
C VAL A 621 -8.94 24.43 -36.27
N ARG A 622 -9.96 23.54 -36.31
CA ARG A 622 -11.34 23.91 -35.97
C ARG A 622 -11.45 24.50 -34.57
N ALA A 623 -10.76 23.92 -33.58
CA ALA A 623 -10.82 24.37 -32.20
C ALA A 623 -10.20 25.76 -32.00
N ALA A 624 -9.15 26.09 -32.75
CA ALA A 624 -8.48 27.39 -32.68
C ALA A 624 -9.21 28.49 -33.47
N GLU A 625 -10.00 28.14 -34.49
CA GLU A 625 -10.75 29.10 -35.32
C GLU A 625 -12.16 29.39 -34.82
N HIS A 626 -12.80 28.41 -34.17
CA HIS A 626 -14.17 28.53 -33.70
C HIS A 626 -14.24 28.48 -32.17
N GLU A 627 -14.80 29.55 -31.59
CA GLU A 627 -15.33 29.58 -30.21
C GLU A 627 -16.55 28.66 -30.01
N ASN A 628 -16.80 27.67 -30.88
CA ASN A 628 -17.89 26.71 -30.65
C ASN A 628 -17.61 25.95 -29.36
N SER A 629 -18.22 26.47 -28.30
CA SER A 629 -18.33 25.91 -26.98
C SER A 629 -19.39 24.84 -27.05
N ASP A 630 -18.98 23.62 -26.77
CA ASP A 630 -19.96 22.76 -26.18
C ASP A 630 -20.22 23.31 -24.77
N ASP A 631 -21.38 23.92 -24.56
CA ASP A 631 -21.76 24.58 -23.29
C ASP A 631 -22.05 23.57 -22.16
N ARG A 632 -21.73 22.28 -22.36
CA ARG A 632 -21.77 21.26 -21.32
C ARG A 632 -20.80 21.61 -20.20
N ASN A 633 -21.34 22.21 -19.14
CA ASN A 633 -20.64 22.40 -17.87
C ASN A 633 -20.63 21.08 -17.09
N PHE A 634 -19.44 20.66 -16.67
CA PHE A 634 -19.26 19.46 -15.89
C PHE A 634 -19.69 19.69 -14.43
N ASP A 635 -20.69 18.95 -13.96
CA ASP A 635 -21.16 18.99 -12.58
C ASP A 635 -20.37 18.00 -11.73
N TYR A 636 -19.25 18.47 -11.19
CA TYR A 636 -18.37 17.63 -10.38
C TYR A 636 -19.03 17.13 -9.10
N GLU A 637 -19.88 17.93 -8.43
CA GLU A 637 -20.54 17.51 -7.18
C GLU A 637 -21.47 16.31 -7.44
N LYS A 638 -22.26 16.40 -8.51
CA LYS A 638 -23.11 15.29 -8.95
C LYS A 638 -22.28 14.06 -9.34
N TYR A 639 -21.16 14.27 -10.05
CA TYR A 639 -20.25 13.19 -10.41
C TYR A 639 -19.66 12.51 -9.16
N HIS A 640 -19.16 13.30 -8.21
CA HIS A 640 -18.57 12.84 -6.96
C HIS A 640 -19.56 12.00 -6.16
N GLN A 641 -20.80 12.50 -5.98
CA GLN A 641 -21.84 11.75 -5.28
C GLN A 641 -22.14 10.40 -5.96
N ALA A 642 -22.18 10.36 -7.29
CA ALA A 642 -22.41 9.10 -8.02
C ALA A 642 -21.26 8.09 -7.83
N VAL A 643 -20.01 8.56 -7.66
CA VAL A 643 -18.86 7.71 -7.33
C VAL A 643 -18.97 7.19 -5.90
N GLU A 644 -19.27 8.04 -4.92
CA GLU A 644 -19.46 7.63 -3.52
C GLU A 644 -20.58 6.59 -3.35
N ASP A 645 -21.70 6.78 -4.05
CA ASP A 645 -22.83 5.85 -4.04
C ASP A 645 -22.40 4.46 -4.57
N LYS A 646 -21.61 4.43 -5.65
CA LYS A 646 -21.06 3.18 -6.20
C LYS A 646 -20.04 2.52 -5.28
N ILE A 647 -19.16 3.29 -4.64
CA ILE A 647 -18.22 2.76 -3.64
C ILE A 647 -19.00 2.13 -2.48
N SER A 648 -20.04 2.81 -2.00
CA SER A 648 -20.90 2.31 -0.92
C SER A 648 -21.60 1.00 -1.32
N GLU A 649 -22.20 0.96 -2.51
CA GLU A 649 -22.90 -0.21 -3.06
C GLU A 649 -21.96 -1.42 -3.26
N LEU A 650 -20.79 -1.21 -3.85
CA LEU A 650 -19.95 -2.30 -4.35
C LEU A 650 -18.86 -2.75 -3.37
N ILE A 651 -18.50 -1.92 -2.39
CA ILE A 651 -17.36 -2.17 -1.49
C ILE A 651 -17.77 -2.19 -0.02
N LEU A 652 -18.64 -1.28 0.43
CA LEU A 652 -18.78 -0.98 1.86
C LEU A 652 -20.00 -1.61 2.56
N MET A 653 -21.00 -2.10 1.82
CA MET A 653 -22.26 -2.75 2.29
C MET A 653 -22.93 -2.09 3.51
#